data_AF-C2JTZ5-F1
#
_entry.id   AF-C2JTZ5-F1
#
_cell.length_a   1.000
_cell.length_b   1.000
_cell.length_c   1.000
_cell.angle_alpha   90.00
_cell.angle_beta   90.00
_cell.angle_gamma   90.00
#
_symmetry.space_group_name_H-M   'P 1'
#
loop_
_entity.id
_entity.type
_entity.pdbx_description
1 polymer ?
#
loop_
_entity_poly.entity_id
_entity_poly.type
_entity_poly.pdbx_seq_one_letter_code
_entity_poly.pdbx_strand_id
1 'polypeptide(L)'
;MYKAKKRWLIAGTALLLMPALFQPGQEVHADSKSPQTTAVTSQSGATAETTAKTATGNTQPAGTTTQNTAAASSSAAVNAASSATQSSASSIASSAVASTGDSAASTSDATDSKSLATGSAAVKPQTVTQEDRSLASAAVQTTSAAASSTASSASSQASLAAQSATTTQANTQAPANATAAESTQTIGDYTYSLDTANGTATVTGRANANVTDINIGASVTYNGQTFKVTAINNGAFATLNNLGNVNVADTVTSIGENAFAYSQFTGNITIENAIDVGSAAFASVKAVSVTLNGTANIGTKTFAYANLSGGITIADAKTIETQAFFGLTASSLKIDGQADISESAFESANIAGDVTVNNAQTIDKNAFASLKAQALTINGQTDIGEGAFIYAQITGSVNITGANTIGDNAFQFAKVTDAINVPDNVALGEKAFYQVYAASLSLNGAATTFGNQAFAMSRIGQVTINAATIDQQAFFHLYTDQLTFGDDVRVITDGAFQFIENTKELPQIDGKDNPKNQIDSLNLSANIKTITNAAFYAAKITVITVAPDSQLTTLGYQAFAFATVTSMDMPDSLEQIGDQAFYGGKLVKVAFGPKLQSIGNLAFAEFGPLGNADFSRATALETIGDSAFAYNTINNAIAFPAKLVSIGNAAFVGNRIPALKLNNGLQTIGDTAFGYNQIQNELVVPDSVTDIGKYAFVYNSISNLTLGNGLKTIGQEAFEANVILNALTIPSSVTTIGAKAFNVNLMPKVIIAGAPVIGKEAFSTNRITVLQASTAQPATPDALNQSADAYTDSAHVSLSDFFDVAISGVTHQDIVVSNIKGSNGVKVTFDTASKSFKMPAQTQGFSFDWSLKGNDGVTYTGHYNVHLDDPVIRAHDISLFTGQVWKPELNFIDAVKQDGTSVPLSELTWTVTDENGKIVSEKDKNGIVTGDVDNTQPTTYTVTYTYGAESGSAKIYYNQRLAASYALVGTQTTTATGQPITVDTKQFSLSLGEGFDAGTLQLSDLNFFDANGNQVAADALTATGVYTV
;
A
#
# COMPACT_ATOMS: atom_id res chain seq x y z
N MET A 1 -31.84 13.89 3.53
CA MET A 1 -31.84 14.12 5.00
C MET A 1 -30.47 13.72 5.54
N TYR A 2 -29.91 14.60 6.35
CA TYR A 2 -28.52 14.72 6.78
C TYR A 2 -28.17 13.87 8.02
N LYS A 3 -26.92 13.34 8.08
CA LYS A 3 -26.00 13.12 9.23
C LYS A 3 -25.21 11.81 9.03
N ALA A 4 -23.89 11.72 9.15
CA ALA A 4 -22.81 12.68 9.35
C ALA A 4 -21.50 12.02 8.87
N LYS A 5 -20.65 12.81 8.20
CA LYS A 5 -19.30 12.45 7.76
C LYS A 5 -18.33 12.39 8.96
N LYS A 6 -17.45 11.39 9.00
CA LYS A 6 -16.10 11.53 9.58
C LYS A 6 -15.08 11.14 8.51
N ARG A 7 -14.38 12.17 8.01
CA ARG A 7 -13.23 12.06 7.11
C ARG A 7 -12.04 11.54 7.93
N TRP A 8 -11.33 10.57 7.38
CA TRP A 8 -9.98 10.22 7.82
C TRP A 8 -9.00 11.19 7.16
N LEU A 9 -8.31 11.95 7.99
CA LEU A 9 -7.12 12.73 7.64
C LEU A 9 -6.07 12.30 8.65
N ILE A 10 -5.24 11.32 8.30
CA ILE A 10 -4.11 10.92 9.14
C ILE A 10 -2.98 11.89 8.82
N ALA A 11 -2.85 12.92 9.65
CA ALA A 11 -1.62 13.70 9.74
C ALA A 11 -0.56 12.80 10.38
N GLY A 12 0.55 12.59 9.65
CA GLY A 12 1.73 11.94 10.18
C GLY A 12 2.39 12.82 11.22
N THR A 13 2.28 12.40 12.49
CA THR A 13 3.25 12.67 13.55
C THR A 13 3.11 11.54 14.56
N ALA A 14 3.96 10.51 14.45
CA ALA A 14 4.15 9.54 15.52
C ALA A 14 4.87 10.24 16.68
N LEU A 15 4.11 10.64 17.70
CA LEU A 15 4.64 11.19 18.94
C LEU A 15 5.18 10.02 19.77
N LEU A 16 6.51 9.89 19.81
CA LEU A 16 7.24 9.00 20.73
C LEU A 16 6.94 9.41 22.18
N LEU A 17 6.09 8.65 22.86
CA LEU A 17 5.96 8.68 24.32
C LEU A 17 6.97 7.69 24.91
N MET A 18 8.09 8.22 25.40
CA MET A 18 8.96 7.56 26.36
C MET A 18 8.29 7.57 27.75
N PRO A 19 8.30 6.47 28.52
CA PRO A 19 8.17 6.56 29.97
C PRO A 19 9.58 6.75 30.58
N ALA A 20 9.82 7.93 31.13
CA ALA A 20 10.92 8.17 32.06
C ALA A 20 10.43 7.91 33.50
N LEU A 21 11.34 7.32 34.30
CA LEU A 21 11.39 7.28 35.78
C LEU A 21 10.61 6.16 36.50
N PHE A 22 11.36 5.16 36.99
CA PHE A 22 11.11 4.52 38.28
C PHE A 22 12.41 4.54 39.11
N GLN A 23 12.30 5.02 40.36
CA GLN A 23 13.18 4.64 41.46
C GLN A 23 12.47 3.57 42.30
N PRO A 24 13.15 2.56 42.85
CA PRO A 24 12.51 1.55 43.69
C PRO A 24 12.45 1.99 45.16
N GLY A 25 11.33 1.75 45.83
CA GLY A 25 11.24 1.89 47.29
C GLY A 25 9.87 1.56 47.89
N GLN A 26 9.91 0.64 48.86
CA GLN A 26 8.94 0.36 49.94
C GLN A 26 7.87 -0.72 49.67
N GLU A 27 8.12 -1.87 50.31
CA GLU A 27 7.21 -2.98 50.59
C GLU A 27 5.95 -2.52 51.35
N VAL A 28 4.80 -3.12 51.03
CA VAL A 28 3.67 -3.22 51.97
C VAL A 28 3.09 -4.64 51.91
N HIS A 29 3.14 -5.31 53.05
CA HIS A 29 2.52 -6.60 53.34
C HIS A 29 1.01 -6.59 53.14
N ALA A 30 0.46 -7.69 52.61
CA ALA A 30 -0.90 -8.13 52.93
C ALA A 30 -1.02 -9.68 52.84
N ASP A 31 -1.18 -10.28 54.02
CA ASP A 31 -1.66 -11.66 54.24
C ASP A 31 -3.06 -11.87 53.64
N SER A 32 -3.32 -13.05 53.06
CA SER A 32 -4.43 -13.92 53.52
C SER A 32 -4.53 -15.27 52.77
N LYS A 33 -4.24 -16.33 53.54
CA LYS A 33 -5.00 -17.59 53.71
C LYS A 33 -5.33 -18.50 52.51
N SER A 34 -4.82 -19.74 52.63
CA SER A 34 -5.32 -20.99 52.01
C SER A 34 -6.77 -21.34 52.39
N PRO A 35 -7.40 -22.27 51.66
CA PRO A 35 -7.52 -23.65 52.15
C PRO A 35 -7.27 -24.71 51.04
N GLN A 36 -6.43 -25.74 51.23
CA GLN A 36 -6.75 -27.06 51.83
C GLN A 36 -8.04 -27.70 51.29
N THR A 37 -7.91 -28.75 50.45
CA THR A 37 -8.54 -30.08 50.66
C THR A 37 -8.01 -31.17 49.71
N THR A 38 -7.33 -32.14 50.34
CA THR A 38 -7.47 -33.61 50.20
C THR A 38 -7.34 -34.34 48.86
N ALA A 39 -6.32 -35.20 48.86
CA ALA A 39 -6.07 -36.38 48.04
C ALA A 39 -7.23 -37.40 47.98
N VAL A 40 -7.15 -38.34 47.03
CA VAL A 40 -7.05 -39.80 47.27
C VAL A 40 -7.18 -40.61 45.95
N THR A 41 -6.09 -41.33 45.63
CA THR A 41 -5.93 -42.67 44.99
C THR A 41 -6.79 -43.07 43.78
N SER A 42 -6.22 -43.65 42.72
CA SER A 42 -5.78 -45.06 42.64
C SER A 42 -5.11 -45.28 41.27
N GLN A 43 -3.93 -45.92 41.16
CA GLN A 43 -3.72 -47.37 40.93
C GLN A 43 -4.68 -47.95 39.86
N SER A 44 -4.29 -48.76 38.88
CA SER A 44 -3.05 -49.46 38.50
C SER A 44 -3.41 -50.29 37.25
N GLY A 45 -2.42 -50.87 36.57
CA GLY A 45 -2.62 -52.05 35.72
C GLY A 45 -2.53 -51.75 34.22
N ALA A 46 -1.35 -51.78 33.58
CA ALA A 46 -0.53 -52.94 33.27
C ALA A 46 -0.92 -53.65 31.95
N THR A 47 0.14 -53.86 31.14
CA THR A 47 0.42 -55.04 30.30
C THR A 47 -0.49 -55.29 29.08
N ALA A 48 -0.02 -55.75 27.93
CA ALA A 48 1.30 -56.10 27.40
C ALA A 48 1.11 -56.50 25.92
N GLU A 49 2.21 -56.47 25.14
CA GLU A 49 2.53 -57.42 24.04
C GLU A 49 1.62 -57.42 22.77
N THR A 50 2.07 -57.64 21.53
CA THR A 50 3.33 -58.17 20.98
C THR A 50 3.39 -57.94 19.45
N THR A 51 4.62 -57.83 18.93
CA THR A 51 5.15 -58.36 17.64
C THR A 51 4.68 -57.85 16.27
N ALA A 52 5.62 -57.30 15.47
CA ALA A 52 6.39 -57.98 14.40
C ALA A 52 6.87 -56.95 13.33
N LYS A 53 8.20 -56.71 13.17
CA LYS A 53 9.11 -57.30 12.15
C LYS A 53 8.69 -56.99 10.70
N THR A 54 9.41 -56.19 9.91
CA THR A 54 10.63 -56.56 9.12
C THR A 54 11.11 -55.30 8.35
N ALA A 55 12.41 -54.90 8.43
CA ALA A 55 13.54 -55.23 7.52
C ALA A 55 13.40 -54.60 6.11
N THR A 56 14.39 -54.00 5.43
CA THR A 56 15.86 -53.81 5.55
C THR A 56 16.29 -53.00 4.31
N GLY A 57 17.38 -52.22 4.35
CA GLY A 57 18.03 -51.75 3.11
C GLY A 57 19.06 -50.63 3.25
N ASN A 58 20.17 -50.87 3.95
CA ASN A 58 21.37 -50.03 3.93
C ASN A 58 22.08 -50.09 2.55
N THR A 59 22.81 -49.04 2.18
CA THR A 59 24.28 -49.09 1.98
C THR A 59 24.88 -47.70 1.71
N GLN A 60 25.74 -47.27 2.63
CA GLN A 60 26.88 -46.35 2.41
C GLN A 60 28.13 -47.21 2.09
N PRO A 61 29.23 -46.66 1.53
CA PRO A 61 30.38 -46.19 2.34
C PRO A 61 31.05 -44.92 1.74
N ALA A 62 31.47 -43.90 2.51
CA ALA A 62 32.68 -43.73 3.34
C ALA A 62 34.04 -43.58 2.57
N GLY A 63 34.80 -42.52 2.91
CA GLY A 63 36.22 -42.29 2.59
C GLY A 63 36.62 -40.79 2.67
N THR A 64 37.00 -40.22 3.83
CA THR A 64 38.35 -40.08 4.44
C THR A 64 39.24 -38.92 3.95
N THR A 65 39.48 -37.96 4.86
CA THR A 65 40.73 -37.19 5.20
C THR A 65 41.57 -36.52 4.11
N THR A 66 42.00 -35.26 4.32
CA THR A 66 43.37 -34.88 4.77
C THR A 66 43.46 -33.38 5.12
N GLN A 67 44.20 -33.06 6.18
CA GLN A 67 44.68 -31.72 6.58
C GLN A 67 45.66 -31.12 5.55
N ASN A 68 45.79 -29.78 5.51
CA ASN A 68 47.09 -29.15 5.32
C ASN A 68 47.14 -27.72 5.88
N THR A 69 48.25 -27.44 6.55
CA THR A 69 48.64 -26.22 7.27
C THR A 69 49.52 -25.30 6.40
N ALA A 70 49.74 -24.08 6.93
CA ALA A 70 50.73 -23.06 6.52
C ALA A 70 50.30 -22.14 5.34
N ALA A 71 50.65 -20.86 5.26
CA ALA A 71 51.69 -20.09 5.94
C ALA A 71 51.36 -18.59 5.94
N ALA A 72 51.93 -17.88 6.91
CA ALA A 72 52.09 -16.43 6.93
C ALA A 72 53.00 -15.95 5.77
N SER A 73 52.74 -14.75 5.25
CA SER A 73 53.77 -13.93 4.64
C SER A 73 53.56 -12.45 4.96
N SER A 74 54.59 -11.89 5.57
CA SER A 74 54.88 -10.48 5.76
C SER A 74 55.24 -9.79 4.45
N SER A 75 54.86 -8.53 4.27
CA SER A 75 55.80 -7.53 3.73
C SER A 75 55.36 -6.11 4.08
N ALA A 76 56.34 -5.33 4.51
CA ALA A 76 56.26 -3.93 4.89
C ALA A 76 56.75 -3.03 3.75
N ALA A 77 56.22 -1.80 3.69
CA ALA A 77 56.90 -0.56 3.27
C ALA A 77 55.86 0.58 3.36
N VAL A 78 55.90 1.51 4.33
CA VAL A 78 56.84 2.65 4.54
C VAL A 78 56.53 3.85 3.63
N ASN A 79 55.92 4.87 4.26
CA ASN A 79 56.17 6.34 4.18
C ASN A 79 54.86 7.13 4.16
N ALA A 80 54.74 8.36 4.67
CA ALA A 80 55.37 9.13 5.74
C ALA A 80 54.72 10.53 5.65
N ALA A 81 54.52 11.17 6.81
CA ALA A 81 54.19 12.61 7.01
C ALA A 81 52.81 13.09 6.50
N SER A 82 52.07 13.97 7.17
CA SER A 82 52.48 15.08 8.04
C SER A 82 51.39 15.47 9.05
N SER A 83 51.86 15.82 10.24
CA SER A 83 51.19 16.45 11.38
C SER A 83 50.85 17.94 11.19
N ALA A 84 49.72 18.37 11.76
CA ALA A 84 49.46 19.70 12.37
C ALA A 84 48.13 19.60 13.15
N THR A 85 48.08 19.22 14.43
CA THR A 85 48.17 20.04 15.66
C THR A 85 47.35 21.33 15.75
N GLN A 86 46.59 21.41 16.86
CA GLN A 86 45.97 22.56 17.55
C GLN A 86 44.65 23.11 16.97
N SER A 87 43.64 23.51 17.75
CA SER A 87 43.30 23.33 19.17
C SER A 87 41.95 24.03 19.41
N SER A 88 41.24 23.53 20.43
CA SER A 88 40.46 24.27 21.44
C SER A 88 39.15 24.99 21.09
N ALA A 89 38.14 24.61 21.89
CA ALA A 89 37.18 25.46 22.61
C ALA A 89 36.07 26.15 21.78
N SER A 90 34.82 26.28 22.22
CA SER A 90 34.13 25.94 23.47
C SER A 90 32.62 26.16 23.25
N SER A 91 31.81 25.42 24.00
CA SER A 91 30.51 25.77 24.62
C SER A 91 29.80 27.07 24.22
N ILE A 92 28.47 26.98 24.07
CA ILE A 92 27.40 27.74 24.76
C ILE A 92 26.08 27.11 24.26
N ALA A 93 25.38 26.31 25.06
CA ALA A 93 24.45 26.69 26.12
C ALA A 93 23.16 27.37 25.61
N SER A 94 22.09 26.62 25.84
CA SER A 94 20.66 26.92 25.79
C SER A 94 20.23 28.23 26.45
N SER A 95 19.16 28.83 25.93
CA SER A 95 18.14 29.50 26.74
C SER A 95 16.79 29.52 26.02
N ALA A 96 15.77 29.07 26.75
CA ALA A 96 14.35 29.19 26.44
C ALA A 96 13.90 30.68 26.40
N VAL A 97 12.73 30.94 25.80
CA VAL A 97 11.53 31.52 26.43
C VAL A 97 10.45 31.77 25.35
N ALA A 98 9.21 31.55 25.78
CA ALA A 98 7.93 31.63 25.07
C ALA A 98 7.58 32.99 24.44
N SER A 99 6.70 32.99 23.44
CA SER A 99 5.38 33.67 23.49
C SER A 99 4.64 33.70 22.14
N THR A 100 3.32 33.48 22.25
CA THR A 100 2.19 34.12 21.54
C THR A 100 2.13 34.18 20.00
N GLY A 101 1.02 33.64 19.46
CA GLY A 101 0.01 34.48 18.82
C GLY A 101 0.05 34.64 17.30
N ASP A 102 -0.96 34.03 16.66
CA ASP A 102 -1.72 34.46 15.47
C ASP A 102 -1.02 34.79 14.12
N SER A 103 -1.40 33.98 13.14
CA SER A 103 -2.09 34.36 11.90
C SER A 103 -1.61 35.59 11.10
N ALA A 104 -0.93 35.35 9.98
CA ALA A 104 -1.19 36.02 8.69
C ALA A 104 -0.37 35.40 7.54
N ALA A 105 -1.01 35.36 6.37
CA ALA A 105 -0.55 34.78 5.11
C ALA A 105 0.50 35.63 4.35
N SER A 106 1.34 34.96 3.56
CA SER A 106 1.83 35.34 2.21
C SER A 106 2.96 34.36 1.82
N THR A 107 2.73 33.45 0.87
CA THR A 107 3.14 33.51 -0.55
C THR A 107 4.61 33.82 -0.83
N SER A 108 5.18 32.92 -1.65
CA SER A 108 6.29 33.06 -2.61
C SER A 108 7.70 32.55 -2.22
N ASP A 109 8.21 31.78 -3.17
CA ASP A 109 9.58 31.50 -3.58
C ASP A 109 10.45 30.48 -2.85
N ALA A 110 10.43 29.27 -3.42
CA ALA A 110 11.60 28.46 -3.62
C ALA A 110 12.38 28.94 -4.85
N THR A 111 13.65 29.30 -4.63
CA THR A 111 14.82 29.07 -5.51
C THR A 111 16.01 28.97 -4.54
N ASP A 112 17.05 28.15 -4.69
CA ASP A 112 17.75 27.84 -5.92
C ASP A 112 18.69 26.64 -5.64
N SER A 113 18.64 25.62 -6.49
CA SER A 113 19.68 24.60 -6.62
C SER A 113 20.61 25.02 -7.75
N LYS A 114 21.79 25.56 -7.43
CA LYS A 114 22.85 25.80 -8.41
C LYS A 114 23.72 24.56 -8.59
N SER A 115 23.59 23.90 -9.74
CA SER A 115 24.67 23.12 -10.32
C SER A 115 25.44 23.98 -11.33
N LEU A 116 26.77 23.88 -11.25
CA LEU A 116 27.73 24.58 -12.08
C LEU A 116 27.85 23.90 -13.45
N ALA A 117 27.79 24.73 -14.50
CA ALA A 117 28.19 24.41 -15.85
C ALA A 117 29.73 24.39 -16.01
N THR A 118 30.23 23.57 -16.94
CA THR A 118 31.33 23.91 -17.87
C THR A 118 31.08 23.07 -19.14
N GLY A 119 31.22 23.53 -20.38
CA GLY A 119 31.64 24.81 -20.94
C GLY A 119 31.92 24.62 -22.44
N SER A 120 32.13 25.74 -23.14
CA SER A 120 32.61 25.89 -24.53
C SER A 120 31.50 25.96 -25.61
N ALA A 121 31.39 26.97 -26.48
CA ALA A 121 32.12 28.23 -26.65
C ALA A 121 31.30 29.18 -27.56
N ALA A 122 31.46 30.50 -27.30
CA ALA A 122 31.55 31.64 -28.24
C ALA A 122 30.46 31.76 -29.35
N VAL A 123 29.71 32.86 -29.53
CA VAL A 123 30.13 34.23 -29.94
C VAL A 123 28.90 35.17 -29.85
N LYS A 124 29.18 36.47 -29.67
CA LYS A 124 28.28 37.63 -29.46
C LYS A 124 27.46 38.07 -30.72
N PRO A 125 26.51 39.03 -30.58
CA PRO A 125 25.21 39.07 -31.24
C PRO A 125 25.14 40.12 -32.36
N GLN A 126 24.10 40.07 -33.22
CA GLN A 126 23.48 41.27 -33.82
C GLN A 126 22.02 41.07 -34.28
N THR A 127 21.19 41.97 -33.72
CA THR A 127 20.00 42.70 -34.21
C THR A 127 19.43 42.50 -35.63
N VAL A 128 18.09 42.30 -35.64
CA VAL A 128 17.02 42.96 -36.43
C VAL A 128 16.83 42.59 -37.91
N THR A 129 15.68 41.96 -38.24
CA THR A 129 14.55 42.54 -39.01
C THR A 129 13.42 41.50 -39.15
N GLN A 130 12.18 41.97 -39.12
CA GLN A 130 10.92 41.25 -39.27
C GLN A 130 10.45 41.34 -40.74
N GLU A 131 10.00 40.24 -41.35
CA GLU A 131 8.89 40.20 -42.33
C GLU A 131 8.49 38.77 -42.75
N ASP A 132 7.19 38.49 -42.63
CA ASP A 132 6.32 37.58 -43.38
C ASP A 132 6.66 36.10 -43.62
N ARG A 133 5.98 35.20 -42.88
CA ARG A 133 4.86 34.37 -43.40
C ARG A 133 4.39 33.29 -42.41
N SER A 134 3.10 33.36 -42.07
CA SER A 134 2.11 32.27 -41.95
C SER A 134 2.36 31.01 -41.08
N LEU A 135 1.32 30.70 -40.29
CA LEU A 135 0.86 29.40 -39.76
C LEU A 135 1.12 29.11 -38.27
N ALA A 136 0.03 29.31 -37.51
CA ALA A 136 -0.58 28.41 -36.52
C ALA A 136 0.33 27.57 -35.60
N SER A 137 0.31 27.89 -34.31
CA SER A 137 -0.40 27.09 -33.28
C SER A 137 0.01 27.59 -31.89
N ALA A 138 -0.97 28.06 -31.14
CA ALA A 138 -0.82 28.43 -29.74
C ALA A 138 -1.01 27.17 -28.89
N ALA A 139 0.02 26.78 -28.15
CA ALA A 139 -0.12 25.93 -26.98
C ALA A 139 -0.05 26.85 -25.75
N VAL A 140 -1.21 27.15 -25.19
CA VAL A 140 -1.34 27.81 -23.89
C VAL A 140 -1.24 26.74 -22.82
N GLN A 141 -0.26 26.93 -21.93
CA GLN A 141 -0.18 26.28 -20.63
C GLN A 141 -1.47 26.57 -19.83
N THR A 142 -2.21 25.52 -19.50
CA THR A 142 -3.19 25.52 -18.43
C THR A 142 -2.48 25.21 -17.12
N THR A 143 -2.38 26.21 -16.23
CA THR A 143 -2.22 25.98 -14.80
C THR A 143 -3.59 25.68 -14.21
N SER A 144 -3.80 24.45 -13.77
CA SER A 144 -4.93 24.03 -12.96
C SER A 144 -4.66 24.35 -11.49
N ALA A 145 -5.58 25.08 -10.87
CA ALA A 145 -5.76 25.10 -9.43
C ALA A 145 -7.25 24.87 -9.15
N ALA A 146 -7.52 23.74 -8.50
CA ALA A 146 -8.80 23.37 -7.96
C ALA A 146 -9.21 24.31 -6.82
N ALA A 147 -10.48 24.65 -6.74
CA ALA A 147 -11.20 24.69 -5.46
C ALA A 147 -12.71 24.56 -5.67
N SER A 148 -13.25 23.62 -4.92
CA SER A 148 -14.64 23.30 -4.66
C SER A 148 -15.53 24.49 -4.29
N SER A 149 -16.84 24.34 -4.54
CA SER A 149 -17.84 24.77 -3.55
C SER A 149 -19.15 23.98 -3.65
N THR A 150 -19.55 23.42 -2.52
CA THR A 150 -20.90 22.99 -2.17
C THR A 150 -21.86 24.18 -2.02
N ALA A 151 -23.04 24.03 -2.59
CA ALA A 151 -24.37 24.46 -2.15
C ALA A 151 -24.53 25.73 -1.27
N SER A 152 -25.30 26.69 -1.80
CA SER A 152 -26.37 27.34 -1.03
C SER A 152 -27.44 27.93 -1.95
N SER A 153 -28.66 27.44 -1.80
CA SER A 153 -29.91 28.13 -2.17
C SER A 153 -30.20 29.27 -1.19
N ALA A 154 -30.57 30.45 -1.68
CA ALA A 154 -31.80 31.17 -1.30
C ALA A 154 -31.82 32.64 -1.75
N SER A 155 -32.91 32.99 -2.45
CA SER A 155 -33.62 34.29 -2.49
C SER A 155 -32.88 35.49 -3.12
N SER A 156 -33.47 36.36 -3.93
CA SER A 156 -34.88 36.72 -4.13
C SER A 156 -35.05 37.58 -5.41
N GLN A 157 -36.16 37.33 -6.11
CA GLN A 157 -37.08 38.29 -6.76
C GLN A 157 -36.64 39.33 -7.82
N ALA A 158 -37.62 39.55 -8.71
CA ALA A 158 -37.79 40.58 -9.74
C ALA A 158 -37.20 40.22 -11.12
N SER A 159 -37.92 40.29 -12.24
CA SER A 159 -39.21 40.91 -12.52
C SER A 159 -39.84 40.33 -13.81
N LEU A 160 -41.16 40.24 -13.81
CA LEU A 160 -41.99 40.41 -15.00
C LEU A 160 -41.94 41.90 -15.41
N ALA A 161 -41.62 42.20 -16.67
CA ALA A 161 -42.26 43.29 -17.42
C ALA A 161 -41.81 43.28 -18.89
N ALA A 162 -42.80 43.39 -19.75
CA ALA A 162 -42.66 43.63 -21.18
C ALA A 162 -42.21 45.06 -21.51
N GLN A 163 -41.80 45.21 -22.78
CA GLN A 163 -41.70 46.42 -23.61
C GLN A 163 -40.38 47.24 -23.69
N SER A 164 -39.79 47.11 -24.89
CA SER A 164 -39.45 48.17 -25.87
C SER A 164 -38.08 48.88 -25.84
N ALA A 165 -37.58 49.11 -27.08
CA ALA A 165 -36.54 50.04 -27.58
C ALA A 165 -35.10 49.46 -27.73
N THR A 166 -34.66 49.05 -28.93
CA THR A 166 -33.88 49.80 -29.99
C THR A 166 -32.46 50.20 -29.55
N THR A 167 -31.33 50.07 -30.27
CA THR A 167 -30.90 49.88 -31.69
C THR A 167 -29.37 49.60 -31.64
N THR A 168 -28.65 48.96 -32.60
CA THR A 168 -28.16 49.50 -33.91
C THR A 168 -27.42 48.36 -34.67
N GLN A 169 -27.97 47.78 -35.75
CA GLN A 169 -27.65 47.94 -37.20
C GLN A 169 -26.26 47.58 -37.74
N ALA A 170 -26.21 46.56 -38.62
CA ALA A 170 -25.70 46.58 -40.01
C ALA A 170 -26.10 45.25 -40.70
N ASN A 171 -27.29 45.12 -41.27
CA ASN A 171 -27.69 45.39 -42.66
C ASN A 171 -27.14 44.42 -43.72
N THR A 172 -27.92 43.37 -44.02
CA THR A 172 -28.15 42.87 -45.40
C THR A 172 -29.65 42.67 -45.60
N GLN A 173 -30.33 43.77 -45.90
CA GLN A 173 -31.46 43.93 -46.82
C GLN A 173 -32.25 42.65 -47.21
N ALA A 174 -33.31 42.37 -46.46
CA ALA A 174 -34.48 41.65 -46.97
C ALA A 174 -35.32 42.62 -47.82
N PRO A 175 -35.87 42.22 -48.98
CA PRO A 175 -36.89 43.01 -49.65
C PRO A 175 -38.15 42.99 -48.80
N ALA A 176 -38.47 44.15 -48.23
CA ALA A 176 -39.82 44.44 -47.82
C ALA A 176 -40.70 44.54 -49.08
N ASN A 177 -41.64 43.62 -49.23
CA ASN A 177 -42.88 43.91 -49.91
C ASN A 177 -44.03 43.24 -49.14
N ALA A 178 -44.60 44.00 -48.21
CA ALA A 178 -45.95 43.76 -47.76
C ALA A 178 -46.87 44.12 -48.93
N THR A 179 -47.22 43.13 -49.75
CA THR A 179 -48.32 43.20 -50.70
C THR A 179 -49.46 42.33 -50.20
N ALA A 180 -50.67 42.85 -50.36
CA ALA A 180 -51.92 42.38 -49.79
C ALA A 180 -52.09 40.85 -49.77
N ALA A 181 -52.64 40.33 -48.67
CA ALA A 181 -53.23 39.00 -48.66
C ALA A 181 -54.27 38.92 -49.78
N GLU A 182 -53.93 38.23 -50.88
CA GLU A 182 -54.94 37.77 -51.80
C GLU A 182 -55.78 36.70 -51.10
N SER A 183 -57.10 36.83 -51.26
CA SER A 183 -58.13 35.88 -50.82
C SER A 183 -57.65 34.44 -50.87
N THR A 184 -57.74 33.72 -49.74
CA THR A 184 -57.55 32.27 -49.70
C THR A 184 -58.44 31.61 -50.75
N GLN A 185 -57.82 30.90 -51.71
CA GLN A 185 -58.51 30.19 -52.77
C GLN A 185 -58.56 28.70 -52.46
N THR A 186 -59.73 28.10 -52.60
CA THR A 186 -59.85 26.63 -52.61
C THR A 186 -59.51 26.13 -54.01
N ILE A 187 -58.42 25.36 -54.13
CA ILE A 187 -57.96 24.80 -55.40
C ILE A 187 -57.80 23.29 -55.22
N GLY A 188 -58.72 22.53 -55.81
CA GLY A 188 -58.81 21.09 -55.61
C GLY A 188 -59.06 20.75 -54.14
N ASP A 189 -58.14 20.01 -53.55
CA ASP A 189 -58.27 19.43 -52.20
C ASP A 189 -57.80 20.36 -51.06
N TYR A 190 -57.12 21.47 -51.39
CA TYR A 190 -56.49 22.36 -50.42
C TYR A 190 -56.93 23.82 -50.58
N THR A 191 -56.66 24.62 -49.55
CA THR A 191 -56.74 26.07 -49.62
C THR A 191 -55.34 26.66 -49.77
N TYR A 192 -55.21 27.69 -50.60
CA TYR A 192 -53.96 28.38 -50.90
C TYR A 192 -54.10 29.90 -50.74
N SER A 193 -53.06 30.55 -50.22
CA SER A 193 -52.81 31.98 -50.43
C SER A 193 -51.87 32.11 -51.63
N LEU A 194 -52.29 32.86 -52.65
CA LEU A 194 -51.55 33.06 -53.89
C LEU A 194 -50.84 34.41 -53.87
N ASP A 195 -49.57 34.43 -54.24
CA ASP A 195 -48.81 35.65 -54.49
C ASP A 195 -48.63 35.80 -56.01
N THR A 196 -49.51 36.60 -56.61
CA THR A 196 -49.51 36.87 -58.05
C THR A 196 -48.29 37.67 -58.51
N ALA A 197 -47.65 38.42 -57.62
CA ALA A 197 -46.47 39.22 -57.95
C ALA A 197 -45.22 38.35 -58.08
N ASN A 198 -45.07 37.36 -57.18
CA ASN A 198 -43.91 36.48 -57.17
C ASN A 198 -44.18 35.12 -57.84
N GLY A 199 -45.42 34.85 -58.25
CA GLY A 199 -45.82 33.58 -58.86
C GLY A 199 -45.69 32.40 -57.89
N THR A 200 -45.91 32.63 -56.59
CA THR A 200 -45.78 31.62 -55.53
C THR A 200 -47.11 31.34 -54.85
N ALA A 201 -47.20 30.20 -54.17
CA ALA A 201 -48.38 29.79 -53.42
C ALA A 201 -47.99 29.23 -52.06
N THR A 202 -48.78 29.56 -51.04
CA THR A 202 -48.68 29.02 -49.67
C THR A 202 -49.93 28.19 -49.37
N VAL A 203 -49.76 26.93 -49.00
CA VAL A 203 -50.88 26.08 -48.59
C VAL A 203 -51.37 26.54 -47.21
N THR A 204 -52.65 26.89 -47.09
CA THR A 204 -53.25 27.38 -45.85
C THR A 204 -54.10 26.35 -45.12
N GLY A 205 -54.41 25.21 -45.75
CA GLY A 205 -55.02 24.06 -45.08
C GLY A 205 -55.80 23.11 -45.98
N ARG A 206 -56.55 22.20 -45.35
CA ARG A 206 -57.36 21.19 -46.05
C ARG A 206 -58.74 21.74 -46.41
N ALA A 207 -59.11 21.70 -47.69
CA ALA A 207 -60.44 22.08 -48.15
C ALA A 207 -61.40 20.88 -48.25
N ASN A 208 -60.90 19.72 -48.70
CA ASN A 208 -61.69 18.51 -48.86
C ASN A 208 -61.51 17.56 -47.66
N ALA A 209 -62.56 17.39 -46.87
CA ALA A 209 -62.51 16.56 -45.67
C ALA A 209 -62.30 15.05 -45.94
N ASN A 210 -62.54 14.60 -47.18
CA ASN A 210 -62.36 13.20 -47.59
C ASN A 210 -60.93 12.87 -48.02
N VAL A 211 -60.06 13.88 -48.14
CA VAL A 211 -58.66 13.67 -48.51
C VAL A 211 -57.90 13.19 -47.29
N THR A 212 -57.41 11.97 -47.40
CA THR A 212 -56.61 11.30 -46.39
C THR A 212 -55.12 11.55 -46.63
N ASP A 213 -54.65 11.41 -47.87
CA ASP A 213 -53.25 11.69 -48.23
C ASP A 213 -53.03 13.20 -48.46
N ILE A 214 -52.10 13.80 -47.72
CA ILE A 214 -51.68 15.19 -47.89
C ILE A 214 -50.47 15.25 -48.84
N ASN A 215 -50.76 15.36 -50.14
CA ASN A 215 -49.77 15.53 -51.20
C ASN A 215 -49.66 17.01 -51.59
N ILE A 216 -48.61 17.70 -51.13
CA ILE A 216 -48.30 19.08 -51.49
C ILE A 216 -47.32 19.09 -52.67
N GLY A 217 -47.87 19.27 -53.88
CA GLY A 217 -47.10 19.27 -55.13
C GLY A 217 -46.28 20.54 -55.36
N ALA A 218 -45.38 20.49 -56.35
CA ALA A 218 -44.43 21.56 -56.64
C ALA A 218 -45.07 22.89 -57.12
N SER A 219 -46.28 22.81 -57.65
CA SER A 219 -47.01 23.96 -58.20
C SER A 219 -48.52 23.74 -58.16
N VAL A 220 -49.28 24.82 -58.16
CA VAL A 220 -50.75 24.82 -58.29
C VAL A 220 -51.17 25.77 -59.42
N THR A 221 -52.20 25.41 -60.18
CA THR A 221 -52.73 26.26 -61.26
C THR A 221 -54.07 26.85 -60.87
N TYR A 222 -54.21 28.17 -60.97
CA TYR A 222 -55.44 28.90 -60.71
C TYR A 222 -55.70 29.90 -61.84
N ASN A 223 -56.91 29.90 -62.42
CA ASN A 223 -57.30 30.76 -63.53
C ASN A 223 -56.32 30.79 -64.73
N GLY A 224 -55.68 29.65 -65.03
CA GLY A 224 -54.72 29.50 -66.13
C GLY A 224 -53.29 29.95 -65.83
N GLN A 225 -53.01 30.48 -64.64
CA GLN A 225 -51.66 30.81 -64.16
C GLN A 225 -51.15 29.72 -63.21
N THR A 226 -49.91 29.30 -63.39
CA THR A 226 -49.22 28.34 -62.51
C THR A 226 -48.39 29.06 -61.47
N PHE A 227 -48.58 28.69 -60.20
CA PHE A 227 -47.88 29.23 -59.04
C PHE A 227 -47.00 28.14 -58.43
N LYS A 228 -45.74 28.46 -58.13
CA LYS A 228 -44.82 27.55 -57.43
C LYS A 228 -45.22 27.45 -55.95
N VAL A 229 -45.47 26.25 -55.43
CA VAL A 229 -45.81 26.09 -53.99
C VAL A 229 -44.52 26.16 -53.19
N THR A 230 -44.39 27.17 -52.33
CA THR A 230 -43.15 27.45 -51.59
C THR A 230 -43.28 27.33 -50.08
N ALA A 231 -44.49 27.31 -49.53
CA ALA A 231 -44.69 27.23 -48.09
C ALA A 231 -45.99 26.52 -47.67
N ILE A 232 -46.00 26.04 -46.43
CA ILE A 232 -47.20 25.60 -45.70
C ILE A 232 -47.40 26.57 -44.53
N ASN A 233 -48.60 27.11 -44.38
CA ASN A 233 -48.90 28.10 -43.35
C ASN A 233 -48.93 27.47 -41.94
N ASN A 234 -48.83 28.32 -40.93
CA ASN A 234 -48.98 27.93 -39.55
C ASN A 234 -50.33 27.24 -39.31
N GLY A 235 -50.32 26.10 -38.63
CA GLY A 235 -51.51 25.34 -38.27
C GLY A 235 -52.36 24.79 -39.43
N ALA A 236 -51.88 24.80 -40.68
CA ALA A 236 -52.66 24.48 -41.88
C ALA A 236 -53.40 23.12 -41.81
N PHE A 237 -52.80 22.13 -41.18
CA PHE A 237 -53.25 20.75 -41.05
C PHE A 237 -53.20 20.25 -39.60
N ALA A 238 -53.28 21.14 -38.61
CA ALA A 238 -53.24 20.77 -37.20
C ALA A 238 -54.51 20.01 -36.77
N THR A 239 -54.38 19.11 -35.80
CA THR A 239 -55.47 18.38 -35.11
C THR A 239 -56.34 17.47 -36.01
N LEU A 240 -55.84 17.13 -37.21
CA LEU A 240 -56.55 16.29 -38.17
C LEU A 240 -56.37 14.80 -37.86
N ASN A 241 -57.42 14.01 -38.08
CA ASN A 241 -57.42 12.56 -37.83
C ASN A 241 -57.65 11.76 -39.12
N ASN A 242 -57.26 10.48 -39.09
CA ASN A 242 -57.44 9.53 -40.20
C ASN A 242 -56.78 9.99 -41.52
N LEU A 243 -55.59 10.59 -41.44
CA LEU A 243 -54.80 10.94 -42.60
C LEU A 243 -53.95 9.74 -43.05
N GLY A 244 -53.65 9.63 -44.34
CA GLY A 244 -52.77 8.61 -44.91
C GLY A 244 -51.33 9.11 -44.89
N ASN A 245 -50.72 9.33 -46.06
CA ASN A 245 -49.37 9.85 -46.22
C ASN A 245 -49.31 11.39 -46.23
N VAL A 246 -48.17 11.96 -45.86
CA VAL A 246 -47.78 13.34 -46.14
C VAL A 246 -46.59 13.34 -47.06
N ASN A 247 -46.72 13.93 -48.24
CA ASN A 247 -45.62 14.09 -49.19
C ASN A 247 -45.50 15.57 -49.54
N VAL A 248 -44.36 16.18 -49.20
CA VAL A 248 -44.07 17.58 -49.45
C VAL A 248 -42.98 17.69 -50.51
N ALA A 249 -43.29 18.35 -51.63
CA ALA A 249 -42.35 18.55 -52.74
C ALA A 249 -41.17 19.47 -52.37
N ASP A 250 -40.06 19.29 -53.08
CA ASP A 250 -38.79 20.04 -52.93
C ASP A 250 -38.89 21.56 -53.14
N THR A 251 -39.96 22.04 -53.77
CA THR A 251 -40.20 23.48 -53.92
C THR A 251 -40.68 24.15 -52.64
N VAL A 252 -41.17 23.37 -51.66
CA VAL A 252 -41.69 23.87 -50.39
C VAL A 252 -40.53 24.11 -49.44
N THR A 253 -40.07 25.36 -49.40
CA THR A 253 -38.90 25.75 -48.62
C THR A 253 -39.20 26.02 -47.15
N SER A 254 -40.47 26.23 -46.77
CA SER A 254 -40.85 26.53 -45.39
C SER A 254 -42.14 25.82 -44.96
N ILE A 255 -42.10 25.16 -43.80
CA ILE A 255 -43.29 24.59 -43.14
C ILE A 255 -43.57 25.41 -41.88
N GLY A 256 -44.77 25.97 -41.78
CA GLY A 256 -45.16 26.87 -40.70
C GLY A 256 -45.24 26.20 -39.32
N GLU A 257 -45.28 27.05 -38.30
CA GLU A 257 -45.42 26.63 -36.90
C GLU A 257 -46.70 25.81 -36.70
N ASN A 258 -46.60 24.70 -35.97
CA ASN A 258 -47.72 23.80 -35.69
C ASN A 258 -48.46 23.28 -36.95
N ALA A 259 -47.87 23.35 -38.16
CA ALA A 259 -48.55 23.06 -39.42
C ALA A 259 -49.33 21.73 -39.43
N PHE A 260 -48.82 20.69 -38.78
CA PHE A 260 -49.41 19.35 -38.66
C PHE A 260 -49.54 18.88 -37.20
N ALA A 261 -49.39 19.77 -36.22
CA ALA A 261 -49.37 19.40 -34.81
C ALA A 261 -50.63 18.63 -34.39
N TYR A 262 -50.46 17.60 -33.55
CA TYR A 262 -51.50 16.71 -33.01
C TYR A 262 -52.23 15.84 -34.05
N SER A 263 -51.83 15.86 -35.31
CA SER A 263 -52.50 15.10 -36.37
C SER A 263 -52.14 13.61 -36.37
N GLN A 264 -53.06 12.77 -36.82
CA GLN A 264 -52.95 11.31 -36.77
C GLN A 264 -52.90 10.71 -38.19
N PHE A 265 -51.73 10.22 -38.59
CA PHE A 265 -51.44 9.61 -39.88
C PHE A 265 -51.34 8.08 -39.75
N THR A 266 -51.87 7.36 -40.75
CA THR A 266 -51.72 5.91 -40.94
C THR A 266 -50.65 5.57 -41.98
N GLY A 267 -50.08 6.58 -42.64
CA GLY A 267 -49.02 6.46 -43.63
C GLY A 267 -47.73 7.17 -43.21
N ASN A 268 -46.85 7.40 -44.19
CA ASN A 268 -45.52 7.98 -44.00
C ASN A 268 -45.54 9.51 -44.14
N ILE A 269 -44.57 10.18 -43.52
CA ILE A 269 -44.27 11.60 -43.73
C ILE A 269 -42.95 11.70 -44.48
N THR A 270 -42.96 12.28 -45.67
CA THR A 270 -41.77 12.52 -46.50
C THR A 270 -41.65 14.01 -46.81
N ILE A 271 -40.50 14.59 -46.47
CA ILE A 271 -40.16 15.99 -46.72
C ILE A 271 -38.86 16.03 -47.50
N GLU A 272 -38.91 16.63 -48.69
CA GLU A 272 -37.75 16.80 -49.58
C GLU A 272 -37.31 18.27 -49.59
N ASN A 273 -36.02 18.53 -49.42
CA ASN A 273 -35.33 19.82 -49.56
C ASN A 273 -35.99 21.03 -48.88
N ALA A 274 -36.70 20.82 -47.76
CA ALA A 274 -37.26 21.93 -47.00
C ALA A 274 -36.13 22.75 -46.34
N ILE A 275 -36.09 24.05 -46.56
CA ILE A 275 -35.06 24.90 -45.96
C ILE A 275 -35.31 25.03 -44.44
N ASP A 276 -36.58 25.17 -44.04
CA ASP A 276 -36.94 25.40 -42.64
C ASP A 276 -38.25 24.68 -42.28
N VAL A 277 -38.18 23.77 -41.31
CA VAL A 277 -39.36 23.15 -40.70
C VAL A 277 -39.63 23.84 -39.37
N GLY A 278 -40.70 24.63 -39.33
CA GLY A 278 -41.02 25.52 -38.22
C GLY A 278 -41.30 24.82 -36.90
N SER A 279 -41.24 25.60 -35.83
CA SER A 279 -41.42 25.11 -34.46
C SER A 279 -42.70 24.30 -34.29
N ALA A 280 -42.60 23.15 -33.61
CA ALA A 280 -43.70 22.24 -33.34
C ALA A 280 -44.52 21.79 -34.57
N ALA A 281 -43.99 21.92 -35.80
CA ALA A 281 -44.75 21.65 -37.03
C ALA A 281 -45.38 20.25 -37.05
N PHE A 282 -44.77 19.25 -36.42
CA PHE A 282 -45.25 17.88 -36.31
C PHE A 282 -45.30 17.39 -34.85
N ALA A 283 -45.51 18.30 -33.89
CA ALA A 283 -45.54 17.91 -32.48
C ALA A 283 -46.72 16.96 -32.20
N SER A 284 -46.49 15.91 -31.41
CA SER A 284 -47.51 14.93 -30.99
C SER A 284 -48.24 14.22 -32.14
N VAL A 285 -47.61 14.09 -33.32
CA VAL A 285 -48.20 13.34 -34.44
C VAL A 285 -48.09 11.84 -34.24
N LYS A 286 -48.99 11.09 -34.89
CA LYS A 286 -48.78 9.65 -35.16
C LYS A 286 -48.53 9.44 -36.63
N ALA A 287 -47.57 8.60 -37.00
CA ALA A 287 -47.34 8.20 -38.39
C ALA A 287 -46.66 6.83 -38.45
N VAL A 288 -46.53 6.26 -39.65
CA VAL A 288 -45.75 5.03 -39.83
C VAL A 288 -44.27 5.34 -39.78
N SER A 289 -43.77 6.27 -40.58
CA SER A 289 -42.35 6.65 -40.59
C SER A 289 -42.17 8.10 -41.00
N VAL A 290 -40.98 8.65 -40.73
CA VAL A 290 -40.59 10.00 -41.13
C VAL A 290 -39.30 9.93 -41.94
N THR A 291 -39.28 10.54 -43.12
CA THR A 291 -38.09 10.71 -43.95
C THR A 291 -37.90 12.20 -44.25
N LEU A 292 -36.75 12.74 -43.86
CA LEU A 292 -36.34 14.14 -44.08
C LEU A 292 -35.08 14.13 -44.95
N ASN A 293 -35.19 14.57 -46.20
CA ASN A 293 -34.08 14.55 -47.16
C ASN A 293 -33.70 15.99 -47.52
N GLY A 294 -32.45 16.39 -47.28
CA GLY A 294 -31.96 17.74 -47.62
C GLY A 294 -32.64 18.85 -46.81
N THR A 295 -33.23 18.52 -45.65
CA THR A 295 -33.91 19.48 -44.79
C THR A 295 -32.88 20.28 -44.01
N ALA A 296 -32.62 21.54 -44.38
CA ALA A 296 -31.51 22.29 -43.78
C ALA A 296 -31.68 22.50 -42.26
N ASN A 297 -32.84 22.99 -41.82
CA ASN A 297 -33.11 23.24 -40.41
C ASN A 297 -34.39 22.51 -39.94
N ILE A 298 -34.27 21.73 -38.86
CA ILE A 298 -35.40 21.12 -38.16
C ILE A 298 -35.63 21.92 -36.87
N GLY A 299 -36.70 22.72 -36.84
CA GLY A 299 -36.95 23.69 -35.78
C GLY A 299 -37.25 23.10 -34.41
N THR A 300 -37.30 23.99 -33.42
CA THR A 300 -37.57 23.64 -32.01
C THR A 300 -38.85 22.82 -31.87
N LYS A 301 -38.79 21.71 -31.13
CA LYS A 301 -39.94 20.83 -30.85
C LYS A 301 -40.67 20.26 -32.08
N THR A 302 -40.07 20.29 -33.28
CA THR A 302 -40.73 19.92 -34.54
C THR A 302 -41.52 18.62 -34.44
N PHE A 303 -40.92 17.54 -33.93
CA PHE A 303 -41.50 16.22 -33.72
C PHE A 303 -41.58 15.83 -32.23
N ALA A 304 -41.67 16.82 -31.32
CA ALA A 304 -41.77 16.54 -29.89
C ALA A 304 -42.99 15.67 -29.59
N TYR A 305 -42.78 14.58 -28.85
CA TYR A 305 -43.77 13.56 -28.50
C TYR A 305 -44.44 12.86 -29.70
N ALA A 306 -43.82 12.89 -30.88
CA ALA A 306 -44.29 12.09 -32.01
C ALA A 306 -44.22 10.59 -31.69
N ASN A 307 -45.19 9.83 -32.18
CA ASN A 307 -45.30 8.39 -31.94
C ASN A 307 -45.39 7.65 -33.29
N LEU A 308 -44.27 7.03 -33.67
CA LEU A 308 -44.09 6.37 -34.95
C LEU A 308 -44.05 4.85 -34.76
N SER A 309 -44.79 4.12 -35.58
CA SER A 309 -44.70 2.64 -35.59
C SER A 309 -43.46 2.12 -36.32
N GLY A 310 -42.81 2.95 -37.10
CA GLY A 310 -41.62 2.70 -37.91
C GLY A 310 -40.50 3.73 -37.63
N GLY A 311 -39.51 3.80 -38.51
CA GLY A 311 -38.27 4.54 -38.27
C GLY A 311 -38.28 6.02 -38.69
N ILE A 312 -37.23 6.72 -38.27
CA ILE A 312 -36.88 8.06 -38.77
C ILE A 312 -35.58 8.00 -39.55
N THR A 313 -35.57 8.60 -40.74
CA THR A 313 -34.34 8.89 -41.48
C THR A 313 -34.22 10.40 -41.69
N ILE A 314 -33.09 10.96 -41.27
CA ILE A 314 -32.72 12.36 -41.48
C ILE A 314 -31.44 12.36 -42.31
N ALA A 315 -31.48 12.92 -43.52
CA ALA A 315 -30.34 13.00 -44.42
C ALA A 315 -30.02 14.46 -44.75
N ASP A 316 -28.75 14.83 -44.61
CA ASP A 316 -28.17 16.13 -44.98
C ASP A 316 -28.81 17.34 -44.29
N ALA A 317 -29.25 17.16 -43.04
CA ALA A 317 -29.64 18.28 -42.19
C ALA A 317 -28.42 19.10 -41.74
N LYS A 318 -28.58 20.43 -41.67
CA LYS A 318 -27.57 21.32 -41.09
C LYS A 318 -27.76 21.48 -39.60
N THR A 319 -28.99 21.74 -39.14
CA THR A 319 -29.29 21.88 -37.71
C THR A 319 -30.51 21.06 -37.31
N ILE A 320 -30.39 20.39 -36.15
CA ILE A 320 -31.49 19.77 -35.43
C ILE A 320 -31.64 20.54 -34.12
N GLU A 321 -32.59 21.47 -34.10
CA GLU A 321 -32.72 22.45 -33.03
C GLU A 321 -33.17 21.84 -31.69
N THR A 322 -33.11 22.67 -30.65
CA THR A 322 -33.47 22.29 -29.28
C THR A 322 -34.80 21.55 -29.20
N GLN A 323 -34.79 20.39 -28.55
CA GLN A 323 -35.98 19.55 -28.33
C GLN A 323 -36.72 19.11 -29.60
N ALA A 324 -36.12 19.20 -30.80
CA ALA A 324 -36.78 18.87 -32.08
C ALA A 324 -37.50 17.51 -32.06
N PHE A 325 -36.97 16.50 -31.38
CA PHE A 325 -37.50 15.14 -31.24
C PHE A 325 -37.67 14.72 -29.77
N PHE A 326 -37.87 15.69 -28.87
CA PHE A 326 -38.04 15.42 -27.43
C PHE A 326 -39.17 14.40 -27.17
N GLY A 327 -38.89 13.33 -26.43
CA GLY A 327 -39.89 12.31 -26.08
C GLY A 327 -40.44 11.51 -27.26
N LEU A 328 -39.73 11.48 -28.40
CA LEU A 328 -40.09 10.71 -29.59
C LEU A 328 -40.23 9.21 -29.27
N THR A 329 -41.17 8.51 -29.90
CA THR A 329 -41.18 7.04 -30.00
C THR A 329 -41.05 6.61 -31.46
N ALA A 330 -40.12 5.70 -31.78
CA ALA A 330 -39.92 5.18 -33.14
C ALA A 330 -39.30 3.77 -33.13
N SER A 331 -39.33 3.06 -34.26
CA SER A 331 -38.68 1.74 -34.37
C SER A 331 -37.17 1.82 -34.57
N SER A 332 -36.66 2.90 -35.16
CA SER A 332 -35.24 3.15 -35.42
C SER A 332 -35.00 4.63 -35.70
N LEU A 333 -33.75 5.08 -35.56
CA LEU A 333 -33.34 6.44 -35.89
C LEU A 333 -32.03 6.41 -36.66
N LYS A 334 -32.01 7.03 -37.84
CA LYS A 334 -30.82 7.24 -38.64
C LYS A 334 -30.65 8.72 -38.96
N ILE A 335 -29.48 9.27 -38.63
CA ILE A 335 -29.06 10.63 -38.96
C ILE A 335 -27.81 10.52 -39.83
N ASP A 336 -27.88 11.01 -41.06
CA ASP A 336 -26.76 11.05 -42.00
C ASP A 336 -26.44 12.52 -42.34
N GLY A 337 -25.16 12.88 -42.28
CA GLY A 337 -24.67 14.19 -42.69
C GLY A 337 -24.13 15.03 -41.52
N GLN A 338 -23.63 16.21 -41.86
CA GLN A 338 -22.91 17.14 -40.98
C GLN A 338 -23.85 18.00 -40.12
N ALA A 339 -24.83 17.37 -39.49
CA ALA A 339 -25.78 18.07 -38.65
C ALA A 339 -25.13 18.54 -37.32
N ASP A 340 -25.49 19.74 -36.89
CA ASP A 340 -25.37 20.19 -35.51
C ASP A 340 -26.62 19.75 -34.74
N ILE A 341 -26.44 18.81 -33.80
CA ILE A 341 -27.53 18.30 -32.97
C ILE A 341 -27.54 19.08 -31.66
N SER A 342 -28.47 20.03 -31.54
CA SER A 342 -28.55 20.98 -30.44
C SER A 342 -29.01 20.36 -29.10
N GLU A 343 -28.95 21.18 -28.05
CA GLU A 343 -29.33 20.79 -26.69
C GLU A 343 -30.69 20.07 -26.62
N SER A 344 -30.71 18.92 -25.94
CA SER A 344 -31.91 18.11 -25.70
C SER A 344 -32.70 17.71 -26.97
N ALA A 345 -32.10 17.75 -28.17
CA ALA A 345 -32.80 17.48 -29.44
C ALA A 345 -33.60 16.17 -29.44
N PHE A 346 -33.05 15.10 -28.87
CA PHE A 346 -33.62 13.76 -28.74
C PHE A 346 -33.75 13.30 -27.28
N GLU A 347 -33.81 14.24 -26.33
CA GLU A 347 -33.95 13.90 -24.92
C GLU A 347 -35.23 13.06 -24.70
N SER A 348 -35.08 11.99 -23.91
CA SER A 348 -36.13 11.01 -23.61
C SER A 348 -36.70 10.28 -24.83
N ALA A 349 -36.00 10.25 -25.96
CA ALA A 349 -36.40 9.44 -27.11
C ALA A 349 -36.40 7.94 -26.77
N ASN A 350 -37.44 7.24 -27.22
CA ASN A 350 -37.67 5.82 -27.03
C ASN A 350 -37.65 5.10 -28.37
N ILE A 351 -36.47 4.60 -28.75
CA ILE A 351 -36.21 3.94 -30.01
C ILE A 351 -36.19 2.43 -29.77
N ALA A 352 -37.10 1.67 -30.39
CA ALA A 352 -37.20 0.23 -30.13
C ALA A 352 -35.99 -0.56 -30.68
N GLY A 353 -35.39 -0.08 -31.76
CA GLY A 353 -34.23 -0.65 -32.44
C GLY A 353 -33.01 0.27 -32.38
N ASP A 354 -32.24 0.29 -33.46
CA ASP A 354 -30.94 0.95 -33.49
C ASP A 354 -31.04 2.47 -33.70
N VAL A 355 -30.08 3.18 -33.10
CA VAL A 355 -29.79 4.59 -33.33
C VAL A 355 -28.43 4.70 -34.02
N THR A 356 -28.40 5.32 -35.19
CA THR A 356 -27.16 5.57 -35.94
C THR A 356 -27.03 7.06 -36.25
N VAL A 357 -25.89 7.64 -35.89
CA VAL A 357 -25.51 9.03 -36.20
C VAL A 357 -24.22 9.00 -37.02
N ASN A 358 -24.29 9.39 -38.28
CA ASN A 358 -23.17 9.37 -39.22
C ASN A 358 -22.74 10.77 -39.60
N ASN A 359 -21.50 11.10 -39.25
CA ASN A 359 -20.80 12.33 -39.59
C ASN A 359 -21.45 13.61 -39.04
N ALA A 360 -22.18 13.55 -37.93
CA ALA A 360 -22.63 14.76 -37.24
C ALA A 360 -21.41 15.60 -36.81
N GLN A 361 -21.49 16.93 -36.93
CA GLN A 361 -20.43 17.82 -36.46
C GLN A 361 -20.39 17.84 -34.94
N THR A 362 -21.55 18.09 -34.34
CA THR A 362 -21.70 18.23 -32.89
C THR A 362 -22.90 17.42 -32.39
N ILE A 363 -22.73 16.82 -31.21
CA ILE A 363 -23.83 16.31 -30.39
C ILE A 363 -23.78 17.11 -29.10
N ASP A 364 -24.61 18.15 -28.99
CA ASP A 364 -24.52 19.13 -27.92
C ASP A 364 -25.06 18.60 -26.58
N LYS A 365 -25.07 19.48 -25.58
CA LYS A 365 -25.45 19.19 -24.21
C LYS A 365 -26.77 18.43 -24.11
N ASN A 366 -26.78 17.31 -23.40
CA ASN A 366 -27.98 16.49 -23.16
C ASN A 366 -28.76 16.06 -24.42
N ALA A 367 -28.18 16.15 -25.63
CA ALA A 367 -28.90 15.95 -26.89
C ALA A 367 -29.69 14.62 -26.94
N PHE A 368 -29.17 13.56 -26.35
CA PHE A 368 -29.79 12.23 -26.24
C PHE A 368 -29.93 11.76 -24.78
N ALA A 369 -30.08 12.70 -23.84
CA ALA A 369 -30.26 12.36 -22.43
C ALA A 369 -31.49 11.42 -22.24
N SER A 370 -31.34 10.37 -21.43
CA SER A 370 -32.35 9.34 -21.18
C SER A 370 -32.83 8.57 -22.43
N LEU A 371 -32.02 8.53 -23.50
CA LEU A 371 -32.30 7.73 -24.70
C LEU A 371 -32.52 6.25 -24.33
N LYS A 372 -33.50 5.61 -24.97
CA LYS A 372 -33.63 4.15 -25.01
C LYS A 372 -33.41 3.65 -26.42
N ALA A 373 -32.54 2.66 -26.59
CA ALA A 373 -32.24 2.06 -27.89
C ALA A 373 -31.78 0.60 -27.76
N GLN A 374 -31.85 -0.15 -28.86
CA GLN A 374 -31.23 -1.47 -28.95
C GLN A 374 -29.70 -1.35 -29.04
N ALA A 375 -29.20 -0.53 -29.96
CA ALA A 375 -27.79 -0.20 -30.10
C ALA A 375 -27.61 1.28 -30.45
N LEU A 376 -26.44 1.82 -30.13
CA LEU A 376 -26.03 3.17 -30.49
C LEU A 376 -24.74 3.11 -31.30
N THR A 377 -24.78 3.66 -32.51
CA THR A 377 -23.59 3.82 -33.35
C THR A 377 -23.39 5.29 -33.70
N ILE A 378 -22.21 5.81 -33.38
CA ILE A 378 -21.78 7.17 -33.74
C ILE A 378 -20.54 7.02 -34.62
N ASN A 379 -20.63 7.49 -35.87
CA ASN A 379 -19.54 7.40 -36.83
C ASN A 379 -19.11 8.78 -37.31
N GLY A 380 -17.82 8.93 -37.60
CA GLY A 380 -17.25 10.15 -38.15
C GLY A 380 -16.66 11.06 -37.08
N GLN A 381 -16.08 12.17 -37.53
CA GLN A 381 -15.46 13.16 -36.65
C GLN A 381 -16.56 13.99 -35.96
N THR A 382 -17.00 13.51 -34.80
CA THR A 382 -18.08 14.11 -34.01
C THR A 382 -17.55 14.61 -32.67
N ASP A 383 -17.90 15.83 -32.30
CA ASP A 383 -17.67 16.35 -30.94
C ASP A 383 -18.89 16.03 -30.07
N ILE A 384 -18.73 15.13 -29.09
CA ILE A 384 -19.79 14.74 -28.16
C ILE A 384 -19.71 15.64 -26.93
N GLY A 385 -20.77 16.40 -26.67
CA GLY A 385 -20.87 17.40 -25.63
C GLY A 385 -21.22 16.86 -24.23
N GLU A 386 -21.33 17.78 -23.28
CA GLU A 386 -21.61 17.49 -21.88
C GLU A 386 -22.95 16.75 -21.69
N GLY A 387 -22.96 15.62 -20.99
CA GLY A 387 -24.21 14.91 -20.69
C GLY A 387 -24.98 14.40 -21.90
N ALA A 388 -24.38 14.40 -23.10
CA ALA A 388 -25.07 14.07 -24.37
C ALA A 388 -25.93 12.80 -24.32
N PHE A 389 -25.50 11.78 -23.57
CA PHE A 389 -26.16 10.48 -23.38
C PHE A 389 -26.35 10.13 -21.89
N ILE A 390 -26.45 11.13 -21.01
CA ILE A 390 -26.66 10.90 -19.58
C ILE A 390 -27.94 10.06 -19.35
N TYR A 391 -27.89 9.07 -18.48
CA TYR A 391 -28.99 8.12 -18.19
C TYR A 391 -29.48 7.27 -19.39
N ALA A 392 -28.72 7.18 -20.49
CA ALA A 392 -29.10 6.33 -21.62
C ALA A 392 -29.24 4.85 -21.22
N GLN A 393 -30.18 4.14 -21.85
CA GLN A 393 -30.46 2.72 -21.66
C GLN A 393 -30.33 2.00 -23.00
N ILE A 394 -29.22 1.29 -23.18
CA ILE A 394 -28.87 0.60 -24.43
C ILE A 394 -28.83 -0.90 -24.15
N THR A 395 -29.72 -1.67 -24.77
CA THR A 395 -29.82 -3.13 -24.57
C THR A 395 -28.88 -3.94 -25.46
N GLY A 396 -27.88 -3.30 -26.03
CA GLY A 396 -26.88 -3.85 -26.92
C GLY A 396 -25.58 -3.06 -26.76
N SER A 397 -24.87 -2.85 -27.86
CA SER A 397 -23.55 -2.19 -27.84
C SER A 397 -23.63 -0.69 -28.13
N VAL A 398 -22.68 0.06 -27.58
CA VAL A 398 -22.36 1.44 -27.94
C VAL A 398 -21.05 1.44 -28.74
N ASN A 399 -21.12 1.81 -30.01
CA ASN A 399 -19.98 1.86 -30.92
C ASN A 399 -19.72 3.31 -31.35
N ILE A 400 -18.58 3.87 -30.94
CA ILE A 400 -18.19 5.23 -31.30
C ILE A 400 -16.93 5.13 -32.17
N THR A 401 -17.00 5.63 -33.41
CA THR A 401 -15.88 5.64 -34.35
C THR A 401 -15.56 7.06 -34.78
N GLY A 402 -14.33 7.52 -34.50
CA GLY A 402 -13.81 8.80 -34.96
C GLY A 402 -14.15 10.04 -34.14
N ALA A 403 -14.79 9.93 -32.96
CA ALA A 403 -15.04 11.11 -32.11
C ALA A 403 -13.73 11.78 -31.65
N ASN A 404 -13.64 13.11 -31.74
CA ASN A 404 -12.47 13.86 -31.25
C ASN A 404 -12.49 13.94 -29.71
N THR A 405 -13.66 14.27 -29.18
CA THR A 405 -13.89 14.50 -27.76
C THR A 405 -15.17 13.81 -27.31
N ILE A 406 -15.12 13.21 -26.12
CA ILE A 406 -16.30 12.77 -25.38
C ILE A 406 -16.36 13.62 -24.13
N GLY A 407 -17.28 14.58 -24.10
CA GLY A 407 -17.34 15.63 -23.09
C GLY A 407 -17.69 15.16 -21.68
N ASP A 408 -17.71 16.12 -20.76
CA ASP A 408 -17.95 15.86 -19.35
C ASP A 408 -19.31 15.21 -19.12
N ASN A 409 -19.36 14.17 -18.27
CA ASN A 409 -20.59 13.44 -17.95
C ASN A 409 -21.33 12.85 -19.16
N ALA A 410 -20.72 12.78 -20.36
CA ALA A 410 -21.40 12.44 -21.61
C ALA A 410 -22.29 11.18 -21.52
N PHE A 411 -21.80 10.10 -20.92
CA PHE A 411 -22.50 8.84 -20.69
C PHE A 411 -22.74 8.56 -19.21
N GLN A 412 -22.73 9.58 -18.35
CA GLN A 412 -22.90 9.38 -16.92
C GLN A 412 -24.21 8.60 -16.61
N PHE A 413 -24.12 7.60 -15.74
CA PHE A 413 -25.22 6.70 -15.38
C PHE A 413 -25.83 5.88 -16.54
N ALA A 414 -25.18 5.83 -17.71
CA ALA A 414 -25.67 5.02 -18.81
C ALA A 414 -25.62 3.52 -18.47
N LYS A 415 -26.63 2.79 -18.94
CA LYS A 415 -26.73 1.33 -18.81
C LYS A 415 -26.61 0.71 -20.18
N VAL A 416 -25.50 0.02 -20.43
CA VAL A 416 -25.21 -0.73 -21.63
C VAL A 416 -25.16 -2.21 -21.25
N THR A 417 -25.88 -3.08 -21.95
CA THR A 417 -25.89 -4.51 -21.57
C THR A 417 -24.78 -5.32 -22.23
N ASP A 418 -24.19 -4.81 -23.32
CA ASP A 418 -23.13 -5.46 -24.08
C ASP A 418 -21.83 -4.64 -24.03
N ALA A 419 -21.22 -4.28 -25.18
CA ALA A 419 -19.93 -3.60 -25.22
C ALA A 419 -20.03 -2.06 -25.32
N ILE A 420 -19.04 -1.37 -24.75
CA ILE A 420 -18.71 0.02 -25.06
C ILE A 420 -17.39 0.03 -25.81
N ASN A 421 -17.42 0.45 -27.07
CA ASN A 421 -16.24 0.61 -27.91
C ASN A 421 -15.99 2.10 -28.14
N VAL A 422 -14.88 2.57 -27.60
CA VAL A 422 -14.43 3.97 -27.66
C VAL A 422 -13.37 4.11 -28.76
N PRO A 423 -13.37 5.22 -29.54
CA PRO A 423 -12.44 5.38 -30.65
C PRO A 423 -11.01 5.57 -30.18
N ASP A 424 -10.08 5.26 -31.08
CA ASP A 424 -8.66 5.46 -30.86
C ASP A 424 -8.33 6.96 -30.68
N ASN A 425 -7.42 7.26 -29.74
CA ASN A 425 -6.84 8.59 -29.54
C ASN A 425 -7.84 9.68 -29.13
N VAL A 426 -8.89 9.31 -28.41
CA VAL A 426 -9.95 10.23 -27.99
C VAL A 426 -9.58 11.01 -26.73
N ALA A 427 -10.06 12.25 -26.62
CA ALA A 427 -10.04 12.99 -25.36
C ALA A 427 -11.35 12.76 -24.58
N LEU A 428 -11.25 12.13 -23.41
CA LEU A 428 -12.37 11.91 -22.51
C LEU A 428 -12.46 13.03 -21.46
N GLY A 429 -13.65 13.58 -21.26
CA GLY A 429 -13.93 14.61 -20.25
C GLY A 429 -14.03 14.07 -18.82
N GLU A 430 -14.21 14.98 -17.87
CA GLU A 430 -14.48 14.64 -16.47
C GLU A 430 -15.75 13.78 -16.38
N LYS A 431 -15.65 12.63 -15.70
CA LYS A 431 -16.81 11.74 -15.48
C LYS A 431 -17.53 11.30 -16.77
N ALA A 432 -16.85 11.31 -17.92
CA ALA A 432 -17.44 11.01 -19.23
C ALA A 432 -18.27 9.71 -19.25
N PHE A 433 -17.85 8.68 -18.53
CA PHE A 433 -18.51 7.39 -18.33
C PHE A 433 -18.63 7.06 -16.83
N TYR A 434 -18.95 8.04 -15.98
CA TYR A 434 -19.11 7.82 -14.54
C TYR A 434 -20.33 6.95 -14.21
N GLN A 435 -20.14 5.93 -13.36
CA GLN A 435 -21.19 4.98 -12.96
C GLN A 435 -21.91 4.31 -14.14
N VAL A 436 -21.16 3.89 -15.16
CA VAL A 436 -21.74 3.12 -16.27
C VAL A 436 -21.78 1.63 -15.98
N TYR A 437 -22.69 0.94 -16.66
CA TYR A 437 -22.77 -0.52 -16.68
C TYR A 437 -22.47 -1.01 -18.09
N ALA A 438 -21.62 -2.04 -18.23
CA ALA A 438 -21.33 -2.71 -19.49
C ALA A 438 -20.83 -4.14 -19.28
N ALA A 439 -21.02 -5.02 -20.25
CA ALA A 439 -20.35 -6.32 -20.25
C ALA A 439 -18.86 -6.17 -20.54
N SER A 440 -18.49 -5.25 -21.46
CA SER A 440 -17.10 -4.98 -21.80
C SER A 440 -16.83 -3.52 -22.19
N LEU A 441 -15.58 -3.09 -22.01
CA LEU A 441 -15.04 -1.81 -22.46
C LEU A 441 -13.73 -2.04 -23.23
N SER A 442 -13.63 -1.43 -24.41
CA SER A 442 -12.42 -1.36 -25.21
C SER A 442 -12.00 0.09 -25.41
N LEU A 443 -10.80 0.42 -24.94
CA LEU A 443 -10.15 1.73 -25.08
C LEU A 443 -8.83 1.56 -25.82
N ASN A 444 -8.72 2.15 -27.00
CA ASN A 444 -7.55 2.01 -27.86
C ASN A 444 -6.90 3.35 -28.17
N GLY A 445 -5.70 3.31 -28.75
CA GLY A 445 -4.95 4.49 -29.16
C GLY A 445 -4.06 5.08 -28.06
N ALA A 446 -2.76 5.14 -28.34
CA ALA A 446 -1.75 5.66 -27.42
C ALA A 446 -2.00 7.12 -26.99
N ALA A 447 -2.64 7.94 -27.83
CA ALA A 447 -2.92 9.36 -27.54
C ALA A 447 -4.26 9.60 -26.83
N THR A 448 -4.96 8.54 -26.41
CA THR A 448 -6.19 8.68 -25.60
C THR A 448 -5.85 9.32 -24.26
N THR A 449 -6.61 10.35 -23.87
CA THR A 449 -6.42 11.09 -22.60
C THR A 449 -7.65 11.02 -21.71
N PHE A 450 -7.44 11.00 -20.40
CA PHE A 450 -8.51 10.89 -19.41
C PHE A 450 -8.74 12.21 -18.67
N GLY A 451 -9.99 12.65 -18.62
CA GLY A 451 -10.47 13.61 -17.63
C GLY A 451 -10.63 12.93 -16.27
N ASN A 452 -10.72 13.76 -15.22
CA ASN A 452 -10.87 13.27 -13.85
C ASN A 452 -12.04 12.29 -13.72
N GLN A 453 -11.79 11.12 -13.14
CA GLN A 453 -12.83 10.11 -12.87
C GLN A 453 -13.63 9.66 -14.10
N ALA A 454 -13.02 9.66 -15.30
CA ALA A 454 -13.70 9.34 -16.56
C ALA A 454 -14.58 8.08 -16.50
N PHE A 455 -14.14 6.99 -15.86
CA PHE A 455 -14.87 5.73 -15.68
C PHE A 455 -15.10 5.38 -14.21
N ALA A 456 -14.96 6.32 -13.27
CA ALA A 456 -15.03 6.01 -11.85
C ALA A 456 -16.41 5.42 -11.46
N MET A 457 -16.40 4.53 -10.47
CA MET A 457 -17.59 3.86 -9.91
C MET A 457 -18.38 3.00 -10.93
N SER A 458 -17.78 2.66 -12.06
CA SER A 458 -18.42 1.89 -13.12
C SER A 458 -18.37 0.39 -12.87
N ARG A 459 -19.34 -0.34 -13.40
CA ARG A 459 -19.43 -1.81 -13.35
C ARG A 459 -19.29 -2.38 -14.75
N ILE A 460 -18.10 -2.86 -15.06
CA ILE A 460 -17.73 -3.33 -16.40
C ILE A 460 -17.08 -4.70 -16.29
N GLY A 461 -17.74 -5.74 -16.84
CA GLY A 461 -17.28 -7.13 -16.73
C GLY A 461 -15.83 -7.34 -17.18
N GLN A 462 -15.48 -6.87 -18.38
CA GLN A 462 -14.15 -6.98 -18.98
C GLN A 462 -13.64 -5.60 -19.43
N VAL A 463 -12.45 -5.20 -18.99
CA VAL A 463 -11.86 -3.91 -19.36
C VAL A 463 -10.53 -4.12 -20.09
N THR A 464 -10.42 -3.62 -21.32
CA THR A 464 -9.17 -3.58 -22.09
C THR A 464 -8.77 -2.13 -22.36
N ILE A 465 -7.54 -1.77 -21.98
CA ILE A 465 -7.04 -0.39 -22.09
C ILE A 465 -5.68 -0.39 -22.79
N ASN A 466 -5.57 0.38 -23.87
CA ASN A 466 -4.36 0.57 -24.64
C ASN A 466 -4.04 2.07 -24.85
N ALA A 467 -4.09 2.84 -23.76
CA ALA A 467 -3.69 4.26 -23.72
C ALA A 467 -2.29 4.38 -23.10
N ALA A 468 -1.46 5.33 -23.57
CA ALA A 468 -0.07 5.41 -23.12
C ALA A 468 0.08 5.81 -21.65
N THR A 469 -0.81 6.68 -21.17
CA THR A 469 -0.87 7.14 -19.78
C THR A 469 -2.27 6.93 -19.23
N ILE A 470 -2.37 6.36 -18.03
CA ILE A 470 -3.62 6.18 -17.30
C ILE A 470 -3.47 6.89 -15.95
N ASP A 471 -4.23 7.95 -15.73
CA ASP A 471 -4.09 8.88 -14.62
C ASP A 471 -5.45 9.44 -14.15
N GLN A 472 -5.45 10.56 -13.43
CA GLN A 472 -6.64 11.34 -13.08
C GLN A 472 -7.78 10.50 -12.45
N GLN A 473 -7.45 9.50 -11.63
CA GLN A 473 -8.44 8.61 -11.03
C GLN A 473 -9.41 7.98 -12.05
N ALA A 474 -8.96 7.77 -13.30
CA ALA A 474 -9.83 7.41 -14.43
C ALA A 474 -10.73 6.20 -14.12
N PHE A 475 -10.25 5.21 -13.37
CA PHE A 475 -10.97 3.99 -12.98
C PHE A 475 -11.09 3.84 -11.46
N PHE A 476 -11.19 4.94 -10.73
CA PHE A 476 -11.42 4.94 -9.28
C PHE A 476 -12.69 4.18 -8.90
N HIS A 477 -12.60 3.21 -7.99
CA HIS A 477 -13.71 2.29 -7.65
C HIS A 477 -14.32 1.59 -8.88
N LEU A 478 -13.50 1.23 -9.87
CA LEU A 478 -13.94 0.35 -10.94
C LEU A 478 -14.26 -1.04 -10.39
N TYR A 479 -15.40 -1.58 -10.81
CA TYR A 479 -15.79 -2.96 -10.60
C TYR A 479 -15.57 -3.74 -11.91
N THR A 480 -14.64 -4.69 -11.92
CA THR A 480 -14.35 -5.49 -13.12
C THR A 480 -13.90 -6.91 -12.81
N ASP A 481 -14.26 -7.87 -13.66
CA ASP A 481 -13.83 -9.25 -13.50
C ASP A 481 -12.45 -9.50 -14.09
N GLN A 482 -12.04 -8.70 -15.08
CA GLN A 482 -10.76 -8.80 -15.76
C GLN A 482 -10.31 -7.42 -16.25
N LEU A 483 -9.04 -7.10 -15.97
CA LEU A 483 -8.39 -5.89 -16.44
C LEU A 483 -7.18 -6.27 -17.30
N THR A 484 -7.19 -5.84 -18.56
CA THR A 484 -6.14 -6.12 -19.55
C THR A 484 -5.49 -4.83 -20.03
N PHE A 485 -4.16 -4.77 -19.96
CA PHE A 485 -3.36 -3.67 -20.50
C PHE A 485 -2.79 -4.04 -21.86
N GLY A 486 -2.98 -3.17 -22.85
CA GLY A 486 -2.37 -3.30 -24.17
C GLY A 486 -0.89 -2.90 -24.20
N ASP A 487 -0.28 -3.07 -25.37
CA ASP A 487 1.15 -2.87 -25.59
C ASP A 487 1.57 -1.39 -25.62
N ASP A 488 0.65 -0.43 -25.68
CA ASP A 488 0.92 1.01 -25.65
C ASP A 488 0.95 1.60 -24.25
N VAL A 489 0.49 0.88 -23.22
CA VAL A 489 0.51 1.36 -21.83
C VAL A 489 1.95 1.54 -21.35
N ARG A 490 2.29 2.74 -20.88
CA ARG A 490 3.63 3.10 -20.35
C ARG A 490 3.57 3.57 -18.91
N VAL A 491 2.57 4.35 -18.54
CA VAL A 491 2.47 5.03 -17.24
C VAL A 491 1.10 4.78 -16.61
N ILE A 492 1.09 4.38 -15.34
CA ILE A 492 -0.11 4.31 -14.51
C ILE A 492 0.13 5.13 -13.25
N THR A 493 -0.68 6.15 -13.01
CA THR A 493 -0.44 7.12 -11.93
C THR A 493 -1.74 7.66 -11.33
N ASP A 494 -1.62 8.54 -10.34
CA ASP A 494 -2.66 9.43 -9.82
C ASP A 494 -3.98 8.72 -9.47
N GLY A 495 -3.87 7.59 -8.76
CA GLY A 495 -5.02 6.82 -8.30
C GLY A 495 -5.84 6.16 -9.40
N ALA A 496 -5.27 5.96 -10.60
CA ALA A 496 -5.97 5.43 -11.77
C ALA A 496 -6.88 4.24 -11.48
N PHE A 497 -6.45 3.28 -10.66
CA PHE A 497 -7.18 2.06 -10.28
C PHE A 497 -7.33 1.93 -8.76
N GLN A 498 -7.37 3.05 -8.04
CA GLN A 498 -7.57 3.04 -6.60
C GLN A 498 -8.96 2.43 -6.26
N PHE A 499 -8.98 1.52 -5.28
CA PHE A 499 -10.15 0.75 -4.84
C PHE A 499 -10.82 -0.12 -5.92
N ILE A 500 -10.07 -0.56 -6.94
CA ILE A 500 -10.58 -1.51 -7.93
C ILE A 500 -10.96 -2.85 -7.26
N GLU A 501 -12.10 -3.43 -7.65
CA GLU A 501 -12.60 -4.70 -7.12
C GLU A 501 -13.39 -5.51 -8.17
N ASN A 502 -13.74 -6.76 -7.84
CA ASN A 502 -14.48 -7.63 -8.75
C ASN A 502 -15.96 -7.19 -8.91
N THR A 503 -16.62 -7.54 -10.04
CA THR A 503 -18.03 -7.15 -10.23
C THR A 503 -19.00 -7.86 -9.29
N LYS A 504 -18.62 -9.01 -8.72
CA LYS A 504 -19.44 -9.79 -7.79
C LYS A 504 -19.73 -8.94 -6.54
N GLU A 505 -20.97 -8.50 -6.41
CA GLU A 505 -21.48 -7.89 -5.18
C GLU A 505 -21.75 -8.98 -4.14
N LEU A 506 -20.70 -9.54 -3.54
CA LEU A 506 -20.89 -10.44 -2.39
C LEU A 506 -20.90 -9.62 -1.11
N PRO A 507 -21.83 -9.92 -0.18
CA PRO A 507 -21.89 -9.23 1.10
C PRO A 507 -20.54 -9.39 1.82
N GLN A 508 -20.17 -8.34 2.55
CA GLN A 508 -19.06 -8.40 3.49
C GLN A 508 -19.26 -9.58 4.46
N ILE A 509 -18.20 -10.31 4.73
CA ILE A 509 -18.20 -11.41 5.70
C ILE A 509 -17.68 -10.82 7.01
N ASP A 510 -18.53 -10.77 8.03
CA ASP A 510 -18.20 -10.27 9.37
C ASP A 510 -17.64 -8.83 9.41
N GLY A 511 -18.16 -7.95 8.53
CA GLY A 511 -17.70 -6.57 8.41
C GLY A 511 -16.36 -6.40 7.70
N LYS A 512 -15.85 -7.48 7.08
CA LYS A 512 -14.65 -7.49 6.24
C LYS A 512 -14.98 -7.81 4.79
N ASP A 513 -14.10 -7.37 3.92
CA ASP A 513 -14.25 -7.59 2.49
C ASP A 513 -14.26 -9.09 2.19
N ASN A 514 -15.26 -9.49 1.38
CA ASN A 514 -15.36 -10.85 0.93
C ASN A 514 -14.16 -11.16 0.03
N PRO A 515 -13.33 -12.19 0.33
CA PRO A 515 -12.17 -12.52 -0.48
C PRO A 515 -12.54 -12.89 -1.92
N LYS A 516 -13.80 -13.28 -2.18
CA LYS A 516 -14.33 -13.52 -3.53
C LYS A 516 -14.66 -12.23 -4.31
N ASN A 517 -14.48 -11.05 -3.71
CA ASN A 517 -14.61 -9.75 -4.38
C ASN A 517 -13.26 -9.25 -4.93
N GLN A 518 -12.27 -10.12 -5.10
CA GLN A 518 -10.97 -9.80 -5.68
C GLN A 518 -10.90 -10.15 -7.17
N ILE A 519 -10.08 -9.41 -7.90
CA ILE A 519 -9.63 -9.78 -9.24
C ILE A 519 -8.55 -10.87 -9.06
N ASP A 520 -8.80 -12.06 -9.60
CA ASP A 520 -7.95 -13.24 -9.40
C ASP A 520 -6.49 -12.99 -9.82
N SER A 521 -6.28 -12.32 -10.96
CA SER A 521 -4.95 -11.99 -11.45
C SER A 521 -4.93 -10.70 -12.26
N LEU A 522 -3.89 -9.90 -12.09
CA LEU A 522 -3.54 -8.77 -12.97
C LEU A 522 -2.22 -9.07 -13.70
N ASN A 523 -2.20 -8.86 -15.02
CA ASN A 523 -0.98 -8.97 -15.82
C ASN A 523 -0.47 -7.59 -16.22
N LEU A 524 0.75 -7.25 -15.78
CA LEU A 524 1.45 -6.04 -16.19
C LEU A 524 2.17 -6.28 -17.51
N SER A 525 1.75 -5.60 -18.57
CA SER A 525 2.34 -5.73 -19.91
C SER A 525 3.79 -5.24 -19.95
N ALA A 526 4.58 -5.76 -20.90
CA ALA A 526 6.03 -5.59 -20.93
C ALA A 526 6.48 -4.13 -21.02
N ASN A 527 5.68 -3.25 -21.63
CA ASN A 527 6.07 -1.88 -21.88
C ASN A 527 5.70 -0.88 -20.77
N ILE A 528 5.02 -1.33 -19.70
CA ILE A 528 4.75 -0.48 -18.54
C ILE A 528 6.08 -0.10 -17.90
N LYS A 529 6.35 1.21 -17.78
CA LYS A 529 7.59 1.76 -17.24
C LYS A 529 7.47 2.19 -15.79
N THR A 530 6.34 2.78 -15.42
CA THR A 530 6.14 3.37 -14.09
C THR A 530 4.72 3.16 -13.58
N ILE A 531 4.62 2.77 -12.31
CA ILE A 531 3.36 2.73 -11.55
C ILE A 531 3.57 3.56 -10.28
N THR A 532 2.86 4.66 -10.09
CA THR A 532 3.13 5.60 -8.99
C THR A 532 1.86 6.26 -8.44
N ASN A 533 2.00 7.12 -7.44
CA ASN A 533 0.97 8.01 -6.92
C ASN A 533 -0.35 7.30 -6.65
N ALA A 534 -0.31 6.27 -5.80
CA ALA A 534 -1.49 5.52 -5.38
C ALA A 534 -2.26 4.79 -6.51
N ALA A 535 -1.62 4.53 -7.66
CA ALA A 535 -2.23 3.91 -8.83
C ALA A 535 -3.14 2.69 -8.54
N PHE A 536 -2.74 1.80 -7.63
CA PHE A 536 -3.51 0.63 -7.19
C PHE A 536 -3.72 0.61 -5.66
N TYR A 537 -3.86 1.79 -5.04
CA TYR A 537 -4.13 1.89 -3.62
C TYR A 537 -5.41 1.12 -3.24
N ALA A 538 -5.30 0.25 -2.24
CA ALA A 538 -6.37 -0.63 -1.76
C ALA A 538 -7.07 -1.43 -2.88
N ALA A 539 -6.33 -1.75 -3.94
CA ALA A 539 -6.82 -2.61 -5.01
C ALA A 539 -7.04 -4.03 -4.48
N LYS A 540 -8.21 -4.60 -4.79
CA LYS A 540 -8.57 -5.97 -4.45
C LYS A 540 -8.11 -6.92 -5.55
N ILE A 541 -6.82 -7.22 -5.57
CA ILE A 541 -6.16 -8.13 -6.51
C ILE A 541 -5.48 -9.25 -5.73
N THR A 542 -5.59 -10.51 -6.17
CA THR A 542 -4.98 -11.64 -5.48
C THR A 542 -3.51 -11.83 -5.88
N VAL A 543 -3.22 -11.85 -7.19
CA VAL A 543 -1.87 -12.07 -7.75
C VAL A 543 -1.56 -11.06 -8.85
N ILE A 544 -0.33 -10.55 -8.86
CA ILE A 544 0.21 -9.77 -9.98
C ILE A 544 1.26 -10.59 -10.70
N THR A 545 1.08 -10.72 -12.02
CA THR A 545 2.09 -11.27 -12.93
C THR A 545 2.69 -10.15 -13.76
N VAL A 546 4.00 -10.26 -14.04
CA VAL A 546 4.71 -9.28 -14.85
C VAL A 546 5.21 -9.98 -16.11
N ALA A 547 4.96 -9.39 -17.27
CA ALA A 547 5.38 -9.97 -18.54
C ALA A 547 6.91 -10.16 -18.60
N PRO A 548 7.40 -11.19 -19.32
CA PRO A 548 8.82 -11.31 -19.66
C PRO A 548 9.33 -10.03 -20.35
N ASP A 549 10.61 -9.70 -20.17
CA ASP A 549 11.25 -8.51 -20.74
C ASP A 549 10.59 -7.17 -20.34
N SER A 550 9.97 -7.14 -19.15
CA SER A 550 9.38 -5.94 -18.57
C SER A 550 10.30 -4.72 -18.60
N GLN A 551 9.74 -3.55 -18.88
CA GLN A 551 10.39 -2.23 -18.82
C GLN A 551 10.06 -1.48 -17.52
N LEU A 552 9.43 -2.14 -16.53
CA LEU A 552 9.01 -1.51 -15.29
C LEU A 552 10.23 -1.12 -14.46
N THR A 553 10.47 0.18 -14.33
CA THR A 553 11.62 0.76 -13.61
C THR A 553 11.23 1.32 -12.25
N THR A 554 9.97 1.74 -12.06
CA THR A 554 9.53 2.41 -10.84
C THR A 554 8.18 1.92 -10.34
N LEU A 555 8.16 1.52 -9.07
CA LEU A 555 6.98 1.42 -8.23
C LEU A 555 7.03 2.58 -7.23
N GLY A 556 6.27 3.64 -7.46
CA GLY A 556 6.37 4.89 -6.71
C GLY A 556 5.48 4.96 -5.46
N TYR A 557 5.29 6.19 -4.96
CA TYR A 557 4.60 6.47 -3.71
C TYR A 557 3.22 5.79 -3.64
N GLN A 558 3.01 4.94 -2.62
CA GLN A 558 1.76 4.24 -2.35
C GLN A 558 1.19 3.39 -3.51
N ALA A 559 2.01 3.02 -4.51
CA ALA A 559 1.55 2.35 -5.73
C ALA A 559 0.58 1.19 -5.49
N PHE A 560 0.82 0.37 -4.46
CA PHE A 560 0.02 -0.77 -4.02
C PHE A 560 -0.25 -0.78 -2.51
N ALA A 561 -0.27 0.39 -1.86
CA ALA A 561 -0.57 0.47 -0.42
C ALA A 561 -1.96 -0.13 -0.12
N PHE A 562 -2.07 -0.95 0.91
CA PHE A 562 -3.27 -1.70 1.32
C PHE A 562 -3.86 -2.64 0.26
N ALA A 563 -3.15 -2.89 -0.85
CA ALA A 563 -3.61 -3.84 -1.85
C ALA A 563 -3.58 -5.28 -1.30
N THR A 564 -4.53 -6.10 -1.74
CA THR A 564 -4.66 -7.49 -1.25
C THR A 564 -3.70 -8.48 -1.91
N VAL A 565 -2.72 -7.97 -2.68
CA VAL A 565 -1.80 -8.78 -3.48
C VAL A 565 -0.97 -9.66 -2.58
N THR A 566 -1.00 -10.97 -2.83
CA THR A 566 -0.27 -11.98 -2.05
C THR A 566 1.06 -12.39 -2.68
N SER A 567 1.16 -12.24 -4.00
CA SER A 567 2.35 -12.58 -4.78
C SER A 567 2.55 -11.61 -5.94
N MET A 568 3.79 -11.15 -6.10
CA MET A 568 4.28 -10.39 -7.25
C MET A 568 5.77 -10.70 -7.45
N ASP A 569 6.14 -11.14 -8.65
CA ASP A 569 7.55 -11.29 -9.02
C ASP A 569 8.08 -9.92 -9.47
N MET A 570 9.06 -9.36 -8.74
CA MET A 570 9.65 -8.08 -9.11
C MET A 570 10.52 -8.26 -10.36
N PRO A 571 10.32 -7.48 -11.43
CA PRO A 571 11.06 -7.66 -12.67
C PRO A 571 12.51 -7.19 -12.54
N ASP A 572 13.40 -7.75 -13.36
CA ASP A 572 14.83 -7.41 -13.37
C ASP A 572 15.13 -5.97 -13.79
N SER A 573 14.17 -5.32 -14.46
CA SER A 573 14.20 -3.92 -14.86
C SER A 573 13.89 -2.94 -13.73
N LEU A 574 13.37 -3.41 -12.59
CA LEU A 574 12.94 -2.54 -11.50
C LEU A 574 14.16 -1.85 -10.86
N GLU A 575 14.15 -0.52 -10.85
CA GLU A 575 15.22 0.33 -10.31
C GLU A 575 14.82 0.93 -8.96
N GLN A 576 13.54 1.23 -8.74
CA GLN A 576 13.09 1.95 -7.54
C GLN A 576 11.77 1.40 -7.00
N ILE A 577 11.74 1.21 -5.68
CA ILE A 577 10.52 1.04 -4.89
C ILE A 577 10.42 2.26 -3.98
N GLY A 578 9.37 3.06 -4.15
CA GLY A 578 9.15 4.31 -3.45
C GLY A 578 8.50 4.14 -2.07
N ASP A 579 8.33 5.27 -1.39
CA ASP A 579 7.76 5.32 -0.05
C ASP A 579 6.36 4.71 -0.02
N GLN A 580 6.11 3.85 0.97
CA GLN A 580 4.83 3.17 1.19
C GLN A 580 4.30 2.37 0.00
N ALA A 581 5.13 2.00 -0.98
CA ALA A 581 4.68 1.34 -2.21
C ALA A 581 3.80 0.10 -1.95
N PHE A 582 4.05 -0.67 -0.88
CA PHE A 582 3.27 -1.83 -0.43
C PHE A 582 2.90 -1.73 1.07
N TYR A 583 2.79 -0.53 1.62
CA TYR A 583 2.40 -0.31 3.02
C TYR A 583 1.06 -0.99 3.33
N GLY A 584 0.97 -1.81 4.39
CA GLY A 584 -0.25 -2.54 4.73
C GLY A 584 -0.64 -3.66 3.75
N GLY A 585 0.25 -3.99 2.81
CA GLY A 585 0.03 -5.01 1.79
C GLY A 585 0.00 -6.44 2.34
N LYS A 586 -0.40 -7.39 1.48
CA LYS A 586 -0.53 -8.82 1.83
C LYS A 586 0.52 -9.73 1.19
N LEU A 587 1.62 -9.16 0.68
CA LEU A 587 2.72 -9.91 0.08
C LEU A 587 3.35 -10.87 1.11
N VAL A 588 3.49 -12.13 0.73
CA VAL A 588 4.07 -13.17 1.60
C VAL A 588 5.57 -13.36 1.34
N LYS A 589 6.01 -13.09 0.11
CA LYS A 589 7.42 -13.18 -0.32
C LYS A 589 7.76 -12.09 -1.32
N VAL A 590 9.02 -11.65 -1.31
CA VAL A 590 9.59 -10.76 -2.34
C VAL A 590 11.00 -11.22 -2.70
N ALA A 591 11.30 -11.20 -4.00
CA ALA A 591 12.65 -11.39 -4.52
C ALA A 591 12.99 -10.21 -5.42
N PHE A 592 14.14 -9.59 -5.21
CA PHE A 592 14.50 -8.33 -5.87
C PHE A 592 15.44 -8.55 -7.07
N GLY A 593 15.21 -7.81 -8.15
CA GLY A 593 16.02 -7.87 -9.38
C GLY A 593 17.36 -7.12 -9.31
N PRO A 594 18.27 -7.33 -10.26
CA PRO A 594 19.64 -6.82 -10.22
C PRO A 594 19.82 -5.32 -10.39
N LYS A 595 18.82 -4.63 -10.96
CA LYS A 595 18.86 -3.18 -11.18
C LYS A 595 18.26 -2.36 -10.04
N LEU A 596 17.67 -2.99 -9.02
CA LEU A 596 17.06 -2.27 -7.90
C LEU A 596 18.12 -1.45 -7.15
N GLN A 597 17.93 -0.14 -7.08
CA GLN A 597 18.83 0.84 -6.46
C GLN A 597 18.35 1.27 -5.06
N SER A 598 17.04 1.43 -4.88
CA SER A 598 16.48 1.96 -3.64
C SER A 598 15.16 1.33 -3.24
N ILE A 599 14.98 1.14 -1.94
CA ILE A 599 13.70 0.82 -1.29
C ILE A 599 13.34 1.96 -0.34
N GLY A 600 12.19 2.59 -0.57
CA GLY A 600 11.73 3.77 0.16
C GLY A 600 11.25 3.49 1.58
N ASN A 601 10.89 4.57 2.28
CA ASN A 601 10.41 4.51 3.65
C ASN A 601 9.08 3.76 3.73
N LEU A 602 8.92 2.92 4.76
CA LEU A 602 7.68 2.17 5.01
C LEU A 602 7.21 1.30 3.83
N ALA A 603 8.08 1.00 2.85
CA ALA A 603 7.71 0.38 1.58
C ALA A 603 6.93 -0.93 1.74
N PHE A 604 7.28 -1.75 2.73
CA PHE A 604 6.65 -3.04 3.06
C PHE A 604 6.21 -3.11 4.54
N ALA A 605 5.99 -1.98 5.20
CA ALA A 605 5.67 -1.93 6.63
C ALA A 605 4.19 -2.25 6.93
N GLU A 606 3.88 -2.41 8.23
CA GLU A 606 2.53 -2.57 8.85
C GLU A 606 2.05 -4.03 9.00
N PHE A 607 2.59 -4.75 9.99
CA PHE A 607 2.10 -6.08 10.46
C PHE A 607 1.77 -7.06 9.32
N GLY A 608 2.58 -7.01 8.26
CA GLY A 608 2.37 -7.74 7.03
C GLY A 608 2.80 -9.22 7.11
N PRO A 609 2.22 -10.10 6.27
CA PRO A 609 2.56 -11.52 6.24
C PRO A 609 3.90 -11.80 5.53
N LEU A 610 4.73 -10.79 5.28
CA LEU A 610 5.98 -10.94 4.53
C LEU A 610 6.96 -11.79 5.34
N GLY A 611 7.08 -13.06 4.97
CA GLY A 611 7.93 -14.04 5.64
C GLY A 611 9.28 -14.22 4.95
N ASN A 612 9.37 -13.89 3.65
CA ASN A 612 10.59 -14.05 2.87
C ASN A 612 10.97 -12.78 2.09
N ALA A 613 12.17 -12.26 2.34
CA ALA A 613 12.78 -11.19 1.56
C ALA A 613 14.15 -11.62 1.01
N ASP A 614 14.24 -11.79 -0.30
CA ASP A 614 15.46 -12.23 -1.00
C ASP A 614 16.17 -11.07 -1.70
N PHE A 615 17.34 -10.70 -1.16
CA PHE A 615 18.23 -9.66 -1.67
C PHE A 615 19.40 -10.21 -2.52
N SER A 616 19.50 -11.53 -2.70
CA SER A 616 20.67 -12.19 -3.32
C SER A 616 20.97 -11.71 -4.74
N ARG A 617 19.93 -11.29 -5.48
CA ARG A 617 20.03 -10.78 -6.84
C ARG A 617 20.11 -9.26 -6.91
N ALA A 618 19.88 -8.51 -5.83
CA ALA A 618 19.76 -7.04 -5.82
C ALA A 618 21.12 -6.31 -5.93
N THR A 619 21.91 -6.60 -6.96
CA THR A 619 23.32 -6.18 -7.08
C THR A 619 23.54 -4.66 -7.17
N ALA A 620 22.50 -3.90 -7.53
CA ALA A 620 22.55 -2.44 -7.63
C ALA A 620 22.05 -1.71 -6.37
N LEU A 621 21.58 -2.42 -5.33
CA LEU A 621 20.89 -1.80 -4.20
C LEU A 621 21.86 -0.98 -3.37
N GLU A 622 21.54 0.30 -3.16
CA GLU A 622 22.35 1.29 -2.45
C GLU A 622 21.71 1.70 -1.11
N THR A 623 20.38 1.79 -1.05
CA THR A 623 19.67 2.29 0.14
C THR A 623 18.41 1.50 0.49
N ILE A 624 18.21 1.26 1.77
CA ILE A 624 16.93 0.80 2.36
C ILE A 624 16.45 1.89 3.32
N GLY A 625 15.24 2.41 3.09
CA GLY A 625 14.65 3.52 3.84
C GLY A 625 14.17 3.16 5.24
N ASP A 626 13.70 4.18 5.95
CA ASP A 626 13.22 4.08 7.32
C ASP A 626 11.98 3.19 7.39
N SER A 627 11.97 2.26 8.33
CA SER A 627 10.90 1.29 8.58
C SER A 627 10.50 0.46 7.35
N ALA A 628 11.35 0.35 6.32
CA ALA A 628 10.98 -0.26 5.04
C ALA A 628 10.37 -1.66 5.16
N PHE A 629 10.81 -2.47 6.12
CA PHE A 629 10.33 -3.83 6.41
C PHE A 629 9.89 -3.98 7.88
N ALA A 630 9.54 -2.89 8.56
CA ALA A 630 9.18 -2.92 9.98
C ALA A 630 7.94 -3.80 10.27
N TYR A 631 8.03 -4.57 11.36
CA TYR A 631 6.95 -5.39 11.91
C TYR A 631 6.33 -6.37 10.89
N ASN A 632 7.17 -7.10 10.16
CA ASN A 632 6.72 -8.23 9.32
C ASN A 632 7.00 -9.57 10.03
N THR A 633 6.97 -10.66 9.26
CA THR A 633 7.26 -12.03 9.74
C THR A 633 8.51 -12.61 9.11
N ILE A 634 9.43 -11.75 8.62
CA ILE A 634 10.61 -12.17 7.86
C ILE A 634 11.44 -13.14 8.71
N ASN A 635 11.54 -14.38 8.26
CA ASN A 635 12.16 -15.48 8.99
C ASN A 635 13.27 -16.19 8.20
N ASN A 636 13.62 -15.70 7.02
CA ASN A 636 14.77 -16.17 6.26
C ASN A 636 16.06 -15.44 6.66
N ALA A 637 17.20 -16.11 6.45
CA ALA A 637 18.50 -15.45 6.54
C ALA A 637 18.62 -14.34 5.50
N ILE A 638 19.23 -13.21 5.89
CA ILE A 638 19.47 -12.06 5.02
C ILE A 638 20.96 -11.92 4.76
N ALA A 639 21.32 -11.82 3.48
CA ALA A 639 22.65 -11.39 3.04
C ALA A 639 22.50 -10.18 2.13
N PHE A 640 23.07 -9.05 2.54
CA PHE A 640 22.96 -7.81 1.78
C PHE A 640 23.95 -7.76 0.60
N PRO A 641 23.56 -7.13 -0.52
CA PRO A 641 24.38 -7.02 -1.72
C PRO A 641 25.54 -6.04 -1.53
N ALA A 642 26.58 -6.20 -2.33
CA ALA A 642 27.86 -5.50 -2.15
C ALA A 642 27.76 -3.97 -2.16
N LYS A 643 26.81 -3.40 -2.93
CA LYS A 643 26.64 -1.96 -3.11
C LYS A 643 25.80 -1.26 -2.03
N LEU A 644 25.19 -2.00 -1.10
CA LEU A 644 24.35 -1.38 -0.08
C LEU A 644 25.20 -0.47 0.83
N VAL A 645 24.83 0.80 0.92
CA VAL A 645 25.58 1.82 1.67
C VAL A 645 24.87 2.18 2.98
N SER A 646 23.53 2.23 2.97
CA SER A 646 22.75 2.72 4.11
C SER A 646 21.50 1.88 4.38
N ILE A 647 21.26 1.63 5.67
CA ILE A 647 20.04 1.02 6.19
C ILE A 647 19.40 2.03 7.15
N GLY A 648 18.17 2.44 6.86
CA GLY A 648 17.41 3.44 7.60
C GLY A 648 17.00 3.00 9.01
N ASN A 649 16.44 3.95 9.76
CA ASN A 649 15.95 3.72 11.11
C ASN A 649 14.80 2.70 11.10
N ALA A 650 14.80 1.77 12.05
CA ALA A 650 13.77 0.73 12.21
C ALA A 650 13.52 -0.13 10.96
N ALA A 651 14.42 -0.14 9.97
CA ALA A 651 14.20 -0.75 8.66
C ALA A 651 13.72 -2.21 8.73
N PHE A 652 14.21 -3.00 9.68
CA PHE A 652 13.84 -4.39 9.90
C PHE A 652 13.36 -4.67 11.35
N VAL A 653 12.91 -3.65 12.08
CA VAL A 653 12.47 -3.83 13.47
C VAL A 653 11.34 -4.87 13.59
N GLY A 654 11.36 -5.69 14.63
CA GLY A 654 10.23 -6.56 14.98
C GLY A 654 9.97 -7.68 13.98
N ASN A 655 11.01 -8.19 13.31
CA ASN A 655 10.95 -9.36 12.44
C ASN A 655 11.45 -10.62 13.17
N ARG A 656 11.67 -11.72 12.44
CA ARG A 656 12.17 -13.01 12.96
C ARG A 656 13.46 -13.43 12.25
N ILE A 657 14.30 -12.47 11.83
CA ILE A 657 15.51 -12.74 11.04
C ILE A 657 16.47 -13.61 11.86
N PRO A 658 16.82 -14.84 11.44
CA PRO A 658 17.65 -15.74 12.22
C PRO A 658 19.15 -15.53 11.99
N ALA A 659 19.55 -15.01 10.83
CA ALA A 659 20.95 -14.78 10.47
C ALA A 659 21.08 -13.58 9.55
N LEU A 660 22.12 -12.77 9.79
CA LEU A 660 22.34 -11.52 9.08
C LEU A 660 23.80 -11.41 8.61
N LYS A 661 24.01 -11.24 7.31
CA LYS A 661 25.31 -10.94 6.71
C LYS A 661 25.30 -9.54 6.12
N LEU A 662 26.03 -8.64 6.77
CA LEU A 662 26.29 -7.28 6.30
C LEU A 662 27.32 -7.30 5.15
N ASN A 663 27.25 -6.33 4.24
CA ASN A 663 28.21 -6.21 3.13
C ASN A 663 29.38 -5.29 3.50
N ASN A 664 30.54 -5.52 2.89
CA ASN A 664 31.77 -4.75 3.16
C ASN A 664 31.70 -3.28 2.71
N GLY A 665 30.65 -2.83 2.03
CA GLY A 665 30.45 -1.44 1.61
C GLY A 665 29.51 -0.63 2.50
N LEU A 666 28.88 -1.26 3.50
CA LEU A 666 27.89 -0.64 4.37
C LEU A 666 28.53 0.43 5.27
N GLN A 667 27.96 1.62 5.30
CA GLN A 667 28.48 2.75 6.10
C GLN A 667 27.63 3.01 7.34
N THR A 668 26.30 2.94 7.20
CA THR A 668 25.35 3.37 8.25
C THR A 668 24.32 2.30 8.57
N ILE A 669 24.11 2.08 9.87
CA ILE A 669 23.02 1.27 10.42
C ILE A 669 22.18 2.18 11.32
N GLY A 670 20.96 2.47 10.90
CA GLY A 670 20.06 3.40 11.61
C GLY A 670 19.60 2.92 12.99
N ASP A 671 18.95 3.83 13.71
CA ASP A 671 18.39 3.55 15.03
C ASP A 671 17.35 2.43 14.95
N THR A 672 17.45 1.42 15.82
CA THR A 672 16.54 0.25 15.90
C THR A 672 16.47 -0.58 14.62
N ALA A 673 17.40 -0.43 13.67
CA ALA A 673 17.32 -1.05 12.34
C ALA A 673 17.06 -2.56 12.36
N PHE A 674 17.66 -3.30 13.29
CA PHE A 674 17.49 -4.74 13.49
C PHE A 674 17.02 -5.09 14.92
N GLY A 675 16.43 -4.13 15.64
CA GLY A 675 15.91 -4.37 16.98
C GLY A 675 14.78 -5.40 16.98
N TYR A 676 14.66 -6.16 18.07
CA TYR A 676 13.59 -7.14 18.27
C TYR A 676 13.51 -8.21 17.15
N ASN A 677 14.67 -8.76 16.78
CA ASN A 677 14.78 -9.88 15.84
C ASN A 677 15.24 -11.17 16.54
N GLN A 678 15.63 -12.18 15.76
CA GLN A 678 16.14 -13.47 16.24
C GLN A 678 17.57 -13.72 15.72
N ILE A 679 18.34 -12.65 15.43
CA ILE A 679 19.67 -12.77 14.84
C ILE A 679 20.54 -13.50 15.86
N GLN A 680 21.13 -14.62 15.44
CA GLN A 680 21.88 -15.51 16.32
C GLN A 680 23.23 -15.90 15.73
N ASN A 681 24.07 -16.52 16.56
CA ASN A 681 25.45 -16.91 16.23
C ASN A 681 26.33 -15.68 16.00
N GLU A 682 26.92 -15.57 14.81
CA GLU A 682 27.90 -14.56 14.46
C GLU A 682 27.25 -13.34 13.81
N LEU A 683 27.65 -12.15 14.27
CA LEU A 683 27.48 -10.89 13.57
C LEU A 683 28.85 -10.24 13.38
N VAL A 684 29.23 -10.04 12.12
CA VAL A 684 30.43 -9.29 11.74
C VAL A 684 30.00 -7.91 11.24
N VAL A 685 30.33 -6.88 12.01
CA VAL A 685 30.22 -5.48 11.56
C VAL A 685 31.46 -5.17 10.70
N PRO A 686 31.31 -4.83 9.41
CA PRO A 686 32.44 -4.65 8.51
C PRO A 686 33.21 -3.35 8.81
N ASP A 687 34.46 -3.28 8.37
CA ASP A 687 35.37 -2.14 8.58
C ASP A 687 34.84 -0.80 8.00
N SER A 688 33.90 -0.85 7.06
CA SER A 688 33.30 0.33 6.43
C SER A 688 32.22 1.02 7.27
N VAL A 689 31.64 0.32 8.25
CA VAL A 689 30.60 0.90 9.10
C VAL A 689 31.23 1.92 10.04
N THR A 690 30.72 3.15 10.01
CA THR A 690 31.19 4.23 10.89
C THR A 690 30.30 4.39 12.12
N ASP A 691 28.99 4.12 11.99
CA ASP A 691 28.02 4.39 13.04
C ASP A 691 27.00 3.26 13.15
N ILE A 692 26.77 2.83 14.40
CA ILE A 692 25.68 1.93 14.78
C ILE A 692 24.68 2.75 15.60
N GLY A 693 23.45 2.85 15.12
CA GLY A 693 22.38 3.60 15.76
C GLY A 693 21.98 3.08 17.14
N LYS A 694 21.18 3.87 17.86
CA LYS A 694 20.57 3.50 19.14
C LYS A 694 19.68 2.28 18.94
N TYR A 695 19.68 1.32 19.85
CA TYR A 695 18.87 0.10 19.78
C TYR A 695 19.06 -0.78 18.53
N ALA A 696 20.09 -0.53 17.70
CA ALA A 696 20.20 -1.11 16.36
C ALA A 696 20.07 -2.64 16.33
N PHE A 697 20.57 -3.35 17.35
CA PHE A 697 20.52 -4.80 17.50
C PHE A 697 19.95 -5.24 18.86
N VAL A 698 19.13 -4.40 19.51
CA VAL A 698 18.54 -4.71 20.82
C VAL A 698 17.66 -5.96 20.77
N TYR A 699 17.66 -6.77 21.83
CA TYR A 699 16.81 -7.97 21.98
C TYR A 699 16.94 -9.00 20.84
N ASN A 700 18.19 -9.27 20.42
CA ASN A 700 18.54 -10.36 19.50
C ASN A 700 19.12 -11.55 20.27
N SER A 701 19.80 -12.48 19.60
CA SER A 701 20.47 -13.65 20.19
C SER A 701 21.91 -13.79 19.68
N ILE A 702 22.58 -12.66 19.40
CA ILE A 702 23.95 -12.63 18.88
C ILE A 702 24.88 -13.16 19.98
N SER A 703 25.67 -14.19 19.66
CA SER A 703 26.62 -14.82 20.61
C SER A 703 28.08 -14.53 20.29
N ASN A 704 28.39 -14.25 19.03
CA ASN A 704 29.72 -13.86 18.58
C ASN A 704 29.65 -12.53 17.82
N LEU A 705 30.19 -11.47 18.42
CA LEU A 705 30.22 -10.14 17.83
C LEU A 705 31.65 -9.74 17.45
N THR A 706 31.84 -9.39 16.18
CA THR A 706 33.07 -8.76 15.69
C THR A 706 32.77 -7.35 15.21
N LEU A 707 33.55 -6.37 15.69
CA LEU A 707 33.40 -4.95 15.34
C LEU A 707 34.50 -4.53 14.35
N GLY A 708 34.10 -3.83 13.29
CA GLY A 708 35.00 -3.34 12.26
C GLY A 708 35.86 -2.17 12.70
N ASN A 709 37.07 -2.06 12.14
CA ASN A 709 38.08 -1.09 12.51
C ASN A 709 37.74 0.37 12.12
N GLY A 710 36.75 0.61 11.27
CA GLY A 710 36.29 1.97 10.91
C GLY A 710 35.30 2.59 11.90
N LEU A 711 34.74 1.78 12.80
CA LEU A 711 33.64 2.18 13.69
C LEU A 711 34.00 3.36 14.59
N LYS A 712 33.12 4.38 14.64
CA LYS A 712 33.27 5.60 15.45
C LYS A 712 32.31 5.62 16.62
N THR A 713 31.05 5.29 16.36
CA THR A 713 29.96 5.42 17.33
C THR A 713 29.22 4.12 17.51
N ILE A 714 29.02 3.73 18.77
CA ILE A 714 28.09 2.67 19.17
C ILE A 714 26.95 3.33 19.93
N GLY A 715 25.73 3.25 19.40
CA GLY A 715 24.55 3.90 19.96
C GLY A 715 24.15 3.40 21.35
N GLN A 716 23.27 4.17 22.00
CA GLN A 716 22.62 3.76 23.25
C GLN A 716 21.87 2.43 23.05
N GLU A 717 22.05 1.48 23.98
CA GLU A 717 21.34 0.18 24.00
C GLU A 717 21.50 -0.63 22.68
N ALA A 718 22.52 -0.33 21.87
CA ALA A 718 22.69 -0.87 20.51
C ALA A 718 22.73 -2.41 20.48
N PHE A 719 23.36 -3.05 21.46
CA PHE A 719 23.47 -4.51 21.62
C PHE A 719 22.90 -4.97 22.97
N GLU A 720 22.01 -4.21 23.59
CA GLU A 720 21.39 -4.61 24.86
C GLU A 720 20.56 -5.90 24.68
N ALA A 721 20.57 -6.76 25.71
CA ALA A 721 19.79 -7.99 25.78
C ALA A 721 20.07 -8.96 24.61
N ASN A 722 21.36 -9.20 24.34
CA ASN A 722 21.85 -10.26 23.46
C ASN A 722 22.42 -11.42 24.30
N VAL A 723 23.21 -12.31 23.69
CA VAL A 723 23.90 -13.41 24.38
C VAL A 723 25.39 -13.44 24.03
N ILE A 724 26.00 -12.25 23.86
CA ILE A 724 27.39 -12.11 23.40
C ILE A 724 28.32 -12.77 24.42
N LEU A 725 29.04 -13.81 23.99
CA LEU A 725 29.86 -14.69 24.85
C LEU A 725 31.34 -14.66 24.47
N ASN A 726 31.70 -14.12 23.30
CA ASN A 726 33.09 -13.97 22.89
C ASN A 726 33.79 -12.83 23.66
N ALA A 727 35.12 -12.89 23.70
CA ALA A 727 35.93 -11.75 24.11
C ALA A 727 35.73 -10.60 23.10
N LEU A 728 35.21 -9.46 23.57
CA LEU A 728 34.90 -8.32 22.72
C LEU A 728 36.08 -7.35 22.69
N THR A 729 36.54 -7.01 21.49
CA THR A 729 37.50 -5.91 21.28
C THR A 729 36.76 -4.71 20.71
N ILE A 730 36.78 -3.60 21.44
CA ILE A 730 36.33 -2.30 20.95
C ILE A 730 37.50 -1.65 20.18
N PRO A 731 37.37 -1.41 18.87
CA PRO A 731 38.45 -0.85 18.05
C PRO A 731 38.92 0.53 18.51
N SER A 732 40.17 0.88 18.21
CA SER A 732 40.76 2.16 18.63
C SER A 732 40.14 3.38 17.95
N SER A 733 39.39 3.17 16.87
CA SER A 733 38.66 4.18 16.12
C SER A 733 37.39 4.66 16.81
N VAL A 734 36.85 3.88 17.76
CA VAL A 734 35.61 4.20 18.48
C VAL A 734 35.87 5.36 19.42
N THR A 735 35.09 6.43 19.27
CA THR A 735 35.15 7.64 20.11
C THR A 735 34.02 7.70 21.11
N THR A 736 32.92 6.99 20.87
CA THR A 736 31.72 7.04 21.72
C THR A 736 31.08 5.67 21.84
N ILE A 737 30.79 5.26 23.08
CA ILE A 737 29.96 4.10 23.41
C ILE A 737 28.75 4.63 24.18
N GLY A 738 27.55 4.40 23.66
CA GLY A 738 26.30 4.88 24.23
C GLY A 738 25.96 4.22 25.58
N ALA A 739 25.03 4.84 26.31
CA ALA A 739 24.52 4.27 27.54
C ALA A 739 23.94 2.87 27.29
N LYS A 740 24.25 1.91 28.18
CA LYS A 740 23.81 0.51 28.11
C LYS A 740 24.07 -0.20 26.77
N ALA A 741 25.02 0.27 25.96
CA ALA A 741 25.27 -0.25 24.62
C ALA A 741 25.42 -1.78 24.57
N PHE A 742 25.98 -2.40 25.60
CA PHE A 742 26.14 -3.85 25.74
C PHE A 742 25.53 -4.40 27.04
N ASN A 743 24.53 -3.73 27.60
CA ASN A 743 23.87 -4.17 28.83
C ASN A 743 23.18 -5.54 28.66
N VAL A 744 23.15 -6.36 29.71
CA VAL A 744 22.50 -7.69 29.70
C VAL A 744 23.02 -8.59 28.59
N ASN A 745 24.28 -9.02 28.74
CA ASN A 745 24.97 -9.93 27.83
C ASN A 745 25.79 -10.96 28.64
N LEU A 746 26.63 -11.76 28.00
CA LEU A 746 27.38 -12.86 28.64
C LEU A 746 28.91 -12.71 28.50
N MET A 747 29.41 -11.50 28.22
CA MET A 747 30.82 -11.32 27.84
C MET A 747 31.76 -11.57 29.02
N PRO A 748 32.76 -12.48 28.88
CA PRO A 748 33.76 -12.72 29.92
C PRO A 748 34.91 -11.69 29.89
N LYS A 749 35.15 -11.10 28.71
CA LYS A 749 36.32 -10.27 28.45
C LYS A 749 36.00 -9.10 27.53
N VAL A 750 36.49 -7.91 27.89
CA VAL A 750 36.42 -6.69 27.07
C VAL A 750 37.79 -6.03 26.99
N ILE A 751 38.25 -5.73 25.77
CA ILE A 751 39.44 -4.92 25.48
C ILE A 751 38.98 -3.64 24.78
N ILE A 752 39.33 -2.48 25.32
CA ILE A 752 39.09 -1.17 24.70
C ILE A 752 40.43 -0.63 24.20
N ALA A 753 40.65 -0.70 22.89
CA ALA A 753 41.92 -0.31 22.28
C ALA A 753 42.10 1.21 22.17
N GLY A 754 41.01 1.98 22.22
CA GLY A 754 41.00 3.43 22.11
C GLY A 754 40.74 4.17 23.43
N ALA A 755 40.32 5.43 23.32
CA ALA A 755 39.90 6.26 24.45
C ALA A 755 38.49 6.82 24.23
N PRO A 756 37.46 5.96 24.08
CA PRO A 756 36.10 6.44 23.89
C PRO A 756 35.55 7.11 25.15
N VAL A 757 34.58 8.00 24.94
CA VAL A 757 33.63 8.39 25.99
C VAL A 757 32.65 7.24 26.17
N ILE A 758 32.56 6.73 27.40
CA ILE A 758 31.69 5.60 27.73
C ILE A 758 30.44 6.11 28.47
N GLY A 759 29.28 5.78 27.91
CA GLY A 759 27.97 6.13 28.46
C GLY A 759 27.57 5.23 29.63
N LYS A 760 26.63 5.72 30.43
CA LYS A 760 26.12 5.06 31.63
C LYS A 760 25.75 3.59 31.41
N GLU A 761 26.24 2.71 32.29
CA GLU A 761 25.89 1.28 32.31
C GLU A 761 26.24 0.54 31.00
N ALA A 762 27.17 1.06 30.17
CA ALA A 762 27.46 0.51 28.85
C ALA A 762 27.78 -0.99 28.84
N PHE A 763 28.41 -1.51 29.88
CA PHE A 763 28.80 -2.91 30.03
C PHE A 763 28.14 -3.58 31.25
N SER A 764 27.08 -3.00 31.81
CA SER A 764 26.39 -3.55 32.98
C SER A 764 25.77 -4.92 32.70
N THR A 765 25.57 -5.72 33.75
CA THR A 765 24.91 -7.02 33.68
C THR A 765 25.55 -7.94 32.63
N ASN A 766 26.86 -8.15 32.78
CA ASN A 766 27.67 -9.06 31.98
C ASN A 766 28.43 -10.03 32.91
N ARG A 767 29.42 -10.73 32.35
CA ARG A 767 30.27 -11.70 33.06
C ARG A 767 31.74 -11.28 33.06
N ILE A 768 32.01 -9.97 33.02
CA ILE A 768 33.35 -9.44 32.72
C ILE A 768 34.28 -9.67 33.91
N THR A 769 35.28 -10.52 33.71
CA THR A 769 36.39 -10.76 34.64
C THR A 769 37.71 -10.19 34.11
N VAL A 770 37.77 -9.95 32.79
CA VAL A 770 38.89 -9.30 32.12
C VAL A 770 38.43 -8.00 31.46
N LEU A 771 38.93 -6.86 31.95
CA LEU A 771 38.61 -5.54 31.42
C LEU A 771 39.88 -4.72 31.25
N GLN A 772 40.29 -4.51 30.00
CA GLN A 772 41.49 -3.76 29.65
C GLN A 772 41.09 -2.47 28.93
N ALA A 773 41.18 -1.33 29.62
CA ALA A 773 40.70 -0.01 29.17
C ALA A 773 41.52 1.14 29.78
N SER A 774 42.85 1.04 29.74
CA SER A 774 43.77 1.93 30.47
C SER A 774 43.62 3.44 30.16
N THR A 775 43.11 3.80 28.98
CA THR A 775 42.99 5.19 28.51
C THR A 775 41.55 5.68 28.32
N ALA A 776 40.54 4.84 28.58
CA ALA A 776 39.14 5.21 28.41
C ALA A 776 38.69 6.28 29.43
N GLN A 777 37.66 7.06 29.09
CA GLN A 777 37.09 8.10 29.96
C GLN A 777 35.61 7.81 30.23
N PRO A 778 35.29 7.07 31.31
CA PRO A 778 33.94 6.84 31.77
C PRO A 778 33.24 8.14 32.16
N ALA A 779 31.99 8.32 31.72
CA ALA A 779 31.15 9.42 32.24
C ALA A 779 30.48 9.05 33.59
N THR A 780 30.30 7.76 33.86
CA THR A 780 29.58 7.15 35.01
C THR A 780 30.00 5.67 35.15
N PRO A 781 29.53 4.90 36.16
CA PRO A 781 29.84 3.46 36.25
C PRO A 781 29.44 2.64 35.02
N ASP A 782 30.43 2.05 34.34
CA ASP A 782 30.24 1.35 33.07
C ASP A 782 30.05 -0.16 33.23
N ALA A 783 30.67 -0.78 34.24
CA ALA A 783 30.52 -2.20 34.56
C ALA A 783 29.93 -2.34 35.96
N LEU A 784 28.60 -2.30 36.02
CA LEU A 784 27.84 -2.56 37.23
C LEU A 784 27.22 -3.96 37.18
N ASN A 785 27.11 -4.57 38.35
CA ASN A 785 26.45 -5.87 38.53
C ASN A 785 27.01 -6.96 37.60
N GLN A 786 28.35 -7.02 37.46
CA GLN A 786 28.99 -8.15 36.80
C GLN A 786 28.77 -9.40 37.65
N SER A 787 28.31 -10.50 37.05
CA SER A 787 28.13 -11.76 37.76
C SER A 787 28.94 -12.83 37.07
N ALA A 788 29.89 -13.44 37.77
CA ALA A 788 30.77 -14.46 37.21
C ALA A 788 31.01 -15.61 38.18
N ASP A 789 31.35 -16.77 37.62
CA ASP A 789 31.75 -17.98 38.34
C ASP A 789 33.25 -18.21 38.09
N ALA A 790 34.04 -18.46 39.15
CA ALA A 790 35.37 -19.08 39.00
C ALA A 790 35.37 -20.47 39.63
N TYR A 791 36.00 -21.39 38.92
CA TYR A 791 36.32 -22.73 39.37
C TYR A 791 37.82 -22.80 39.60
N THR A 792 38.22 -23.08 40.83
CA THR A 792 39.61 -22.99 41.28
C THR A 792 39.87 -23.93 42.45
N ASP A 793 41.11 -24.00 42.94
CA ASP A 793 41.45 -24.70 44.17
C ASP A 793 41.77 -23.73 45.31
N SER A 794 41.94 -24.27 46.52
CA SER A 794 42.22 -23.46 47.72
C SER A 794 43.57 -22.72 47.72
N ALA A 795 44.48 -23.02 46.78
CA ALA A 795 45.75 -22.32 46.61
C ALA A 795 45.65 -21.13 45.64
N HIS A 796 44.65 -21.10 44.76
CA HIS A 796 44.45 -20.08 43.72
C HIS A 796 43.21 -19.23 44.02
N VAL A 797 43.24 -18.55 45.17
CA VAL A 797 42.14 -17.69 45.67
C VAL A 797 42.61 -16.25 45.92
N SER A 798 43.52 -15.73 45.11
CA SER A 798 43.89 -14.32 45.10
C SER A 798 43.05 -13.52 44.10
N LEU A 799 42.95 -12.19 44.27
CA LEU A 799 42.27 -11.35 43.29
C LEU A 799 42.89 -11.44 41.89
N SER A 800 44.20 -11.65 41.79
CA SER A 800 44.89 -11.88 40.51
C SER A 800 44.54 -13.21 39.85
N ASP A 801 44.01 -14.18 40.60
CA ASP A 801 43.52 -15.44 40.03
C ASP A 801 42.14 -15.28 39.39
N PHE A 802 41.37 -14.27 39.81
CA PHE A 802 39.98 -14.04 39.38
C PHE A 802 39.83 -12.89 38.37
N PHE A 803 40.71 -11.89 38.43
CA PHE A 803 40.55 -10.65 37.67
C PHE A 803 41.82 -10.27 36.90
N ASP A 804 41.63 -9.88 35.65
CA ASP A 804 42.59 -9.07 34.89
C ASP A 804 41.91 -7.76 34.49
N VAL A 805 41.88 -6.83 35.45
CA VAL A 805 41.24 -5.52 35.29
C VAL A 805 42.30 -4.42 35.31
N ALA A 806 42.26 -3.57 34.30
CA ALA A 806 43.03 -2.34 34.17
C ALA A 806 42.15 -1.27 33.50
N ILE A 807 41.51 -0.43 34.31
CA ILE A 807 40.58 0.62 33.84
C ILE A 807 40.75 1.89 34.68
N SER A 808 40.66 3.06 34.07
CA SER A 808 40.72 4.36 34.76
C SER A 808 41.89 4.51 35.75
N GLY A 809 43.05 3.95 35.40
CA GLY A 809 44.29 4.02 36.18
C GLY A 809 44.31 3.17 37.47
N VAL A 810 43.35 2.27 37.66
CA VAL A 810 43.31 1.30 38.76
C VAL A 810 43.40 -0.13 38.22
N THR A 811 43.77 -1.07 39.08
CA THR A 811 43.94 -2.49 38.73
C THR A 811 43.14 -3.39 39.67
N HIS A 812 43.18 -4.71 39.43
CA HIS A 812 42.62 -5.70 40.36
C HIS A 812 43.14 -5.57 41.80
N GLN A 813 44.31 -4.95 42.02
CA GLN A 813 44.84 -4.69 43.36
C GLN A 813 44.01 -3.69 44.18
N ASP A 814 43.25 -2.83 43.50
CA ASP A 814 42.45 -1.75 44.10
C ASP A 814 41.01 -2.20 44.44
N ILE A 815 40.66 -3.44 44.15
CA ILE A 815 39.33 -4.00 44.46
C ILE A 815 39.10 -4.06 45.97
N VAL A 816 37.92 -3.62 46.37
CA VAL A 816 37.34 -3.75 47.71
C VAL A 816 36.35 -4.91 47.70
N VAL A 817 36.62 -5.91 48.52
CA VAL A 817 35.78 -7.10 48.71
C VAL A 817 34.83 -6.89 49.89
N SER A 818 33.58 -7.32 49.74
CA SER A 818 32.54 -7.23 50.75
C SER A 818 31.56 -8.41 50.66
N ASN A 819 30.63 -8.52 51.62
CA ASN A 819 29.55 -9.53 51.63
C ASN A 819 30.02 -10.98 51.39
N ILE A 820 31.19 -11.34 51.92
CA ILE A 820 31.76 -12.67 51.78
C ILE A 820 30.86 -13.70 52.47
N LYS A 821 30.44 -14.73 51.73
CA LYS A 821 29.61 -15.83 52.22
C LYS A 821 30.24 -17.16 51.81
N GLY A 822 30.72 -17.96 52.76
CA GLY A 822 31.15 -19.32 52.46
C GLY A 822 29.96 -20.25 52.28
N SER A 823 30.11 -21.24 51.40
CA SER A 823 29.11 -22.30 51.21
C SER A 823 28.83 -23.01 52.52
N ASN A 824 27.56 -23.39 52.75
CA ASN A 824 27.09 -24.06 53.98
C ASN A 824 27.40 -23.29 55.29
N GLY A 825 27.57 -21.96 55.22
CA GLY A 825 27.83 -21.12 56.39
C GLY A 825 29.27 -21.12 56.88
N VAL A 826 30.22 -21.66 56.10
CA VAL A 826 31.64 -21.63 56.43
C VAL A 826 32.15 -20.18 56.46
N LYS A 827 32.97 -19.84 57.46
CA LYS A 827 33.56 -18.50 57.56
C LYS A 827 34.77 -18.36 56.64
N VAL A 828 34.63 -17.52 55.61
CA VAL A 828 35.72 -17.09 54.72
C VAL A 828 36.10 -15.64 55.03
N THR A 829 37.39 -15.34 54.99
CA THR A 829 37.95 -14.01 55.28
C THR A 829 38.85 -13.53 54.15
N PHE A 830 38.97 -12.22 53.95
CA PHE A 830 39.83 -11.63 52.92
C PHE A 830 41.04 -10.93 53.57
N ASP A 831 42.26 -11.31 53.16
CA ASP A 831 43.50 -10.67 53.59
C ASP A 831 43.84 -9.51 52.65
N THR A 832 43.75 -8.28 53.17
CA THR A 832 43.97 -7.06 52.39
C THR A 832 45.43 -6.83 52.00
N ALA A 833 46.40 -7.43 52.69
CA ALA A 833 47.82 -7.27 52.39
C ALA A 833 48.26 -8.18 51.25
N SER A 834 47.83 -9.46 51.28
CA SER A 834 48.13 -10.42 50.21
C SER A 834 47.08 -10.44 49.10
N LYS A 835 45.96 -9.72 49.26
CA LYS A 835 44.82 -9.68 48.32
C LYS A 835 44.27 -11.07 48.01
N SER A 836 44.16 -11.91 49.03
CA SER A 836 43.77 -13.31 48.90
C SER A 836 42.81 -13.77 50.01
N PHE A 837 41.95 -14.74 49.68
CA PHE A 837 40.98 -15.31 50.61
C PHE A 837 41.60 -16.38 51.51
N LYS A 838 41.13 -16.44 52.76
CA LYS A 838 41.49 -17.47 53.74
C LYS A 838 40.24 -18.17 54.24
N MET A 839 40.27 -19.49 54.19
CA MET A 839 39.15 -20.36 54.57
C MET A 839 39.66 -21.64 55.27
N PRO A 840 38.82 -22.30 56.09
CA PRO A 840 39.13 -23.62 56.64
C PRO A 840 39.33 -24.68 55.54
N ALA A 841 40.06 -25.75 55.86
CA ALA A 841 40.17 -26.92 54.99
C ALA A 841 38.77 -27.49 54.69
N GLN A 842 38.59 -28.05 53.49
CA GLN A 842 37.33 -28.63 52.99
C GLN A 842 36.20 -27.61 52.72
N THR A 843 36.51 -26.32 52.62
CA THR A 843 35.55 -25.34 52.09
C THR A 843 35.24 -25.68 50.63
N GLN A 844 33.95 -25.86 50.30
CA GLN A 844 33.51 -26.22 48.94
C GLN A 844 33.42 -25.02 47.99
N GLY A 845 33.22 -23.83 48.53
CA GLY A 845 33.10 -22.60 47.75
C GLY A 845 32.77 -21.41 48.63
N PHE A 846 32.72 -20.23 48.03
CA PHE A 846 32.30 -18.99 48.65
C PHE A 846 31.86 -17.98 47.59
N SER A 847 31.08 -16.98 47.98
CA SER A 847 30.79 -15.83 47.15
C SER A 847 31.19 -14.53 47.83
N PHE A 848 31.37 -13.49 47.03
CA PHE A 848 31.66 -12.14 47.53
C PHE A 848 31.17 -11.08 46.55
N ASP A 849 30.83 -9.92 47.10
CA ASP A 849 30.62 -8.72 46.31
C ASP A 849 31.93 -7.96 46.20
N TRP A 850 32.18 -7.36 45.05
CA TRP A 850 33.36 -6.55 44.84
C TRP A 850 32.98 -5.16 44.34
N SER A 851 33.81 -4.18 44.71
CA SER A 851 33.74 -2.83 44.16
C SER A 851 35.13 -2.31 43.83
N LEU A 852 35.26 -1.60 42.73
CA LEU A 852 36.52 -0.99 42.28
C LEU A 852 36.21 0.48 41.98
N LYS A 853 36.84 1.40 42.70
CA LYS A 853 36.66 2.84 42.43
C LYS A 853 37.82 3.34 41.58
N GLY A 854 37.54 3.75 40.35
CA GLY A 854 38.51 4.36 39.44
C GLY A 854 38.99 5.73 39.91
N ASN A 855 40.13 6.19 39.35
CA ASN A 855 40.69 7.50 39.65
C ASN A 855 39.83 8.67 39.15
N ASP A 856 38.95 8.38 38.20
CA ASP A 856 37.88 9.26 37.71
C ASP A 856 36.70 9.41 38.70
N GLY A 857 36.70 8.65 39.80
CA GLY A 857 35.65 8.66 40.82
C GLY A 857 34.51 7.67 40.56
N VAL A 858 34.56 6.92 39.45
CA VAL A 858 33.55 5.95 39.05
C VAL A 858 33.72 4.63 39.80
N THR A 859 32.63 4.04 40.31
CA THR A 859 32.67 2.75 41.04
C THR A 859 32.09 1.62 40.20
N TYR A 860 32.92 0.65 39.85
CA TYR A 860 32.53 -0.63 39.25
C TYR A 860 32.12 -1.61 40.34
N THR A 861 31.15 -2.47 40.06
CA THR A 861 30.66 -3.45 41.02
C THR A 861 30.32 -4.79 40.37
N GLY A 862 30.39 -5.83 41.17
CA GLY A 862 29.90 -7.14 40.77
C GLY A 862 29.79 -8.11 41.92
N HIS A 863 29.30 -9.29 41.57
CA HIS A 863 29.16 -10.46 42.42
C HIS A 863 29.97 -11.60 41.81
N TYR A 864 30.60 -12.38 42.67
CA TYR A 864 31.45 -13.47 42.26
C TYR A 864 31.11 -14.74 43.04
N ASN A 865 30.91 -15.85 42.33
CA ASN A 865 30.79 -17.18 42.92
C ASN A 865 32.08 -17.95 42.69
N VAL A 866 32.74 -18.37 43.76
CA VAL A 866 33.97 -19.16 43.71
C VAL A 866 33.66 -20.59 44.14
N HIS A 867 33.88 -21.52 43.24
CA HIS A 867 33.71 -22.96 43.41
C HIS A 867 35.10 -23.58 43.60
N LEU A 868 35.34 -24.19 44.77
CA LEU A 868 36.66 -24.72 45.16
C LEU A 868 36.84 -26.21 44.85
N ASP A 869 35.80 -26.85 44.36
CA ASP A 869 35.74 -28.26 43.98
C ASP A 869 36.27 -28.53 42.57
N ASP A 870 36.77 -27.49 41.89
CA ASP A 870 37.29 -27.46 40.51
C ASP A 870 36.87 -28.66 39.64
N PRO A 871 35.58 -28.76 39.28
CA PRO A 871 35.02 -29.94 38.65
C PRO A 871 35.54 -30.10 37.23
N VAL A 872 35.53 -31.34 36.74
CA VAL A 872 35.95 -31.65 35.35
C VAL A 872 35.11 -30.91 34.32
N ILE A 873 33.83 -30.63 34.61
CA ILE A 873 32.92 -29.90 33.73
C ILE A 873 32.43 -28.65 34.46
N ARG A 874 32.74 -27.49 33.91
CA ARG A 874 32.38 -26.19 34.48
C ARG A 874 31.29 -25.54 33.64
N ALA A 875 30.19 -25.19 34.28
CA ALA A 875 29.02 -24.59 33.65
C ALA A 875 28.44 -23.52 34.55
N HIS A 876 27.74 -22.56 33.98
CA HIS A 876 27.27 -21.39 34.72
C HIS A 876 25.82 -21.06 34.42
N ASP A 877 25.16 -20.41 35.36
CA ASP A 877 23.77 -20.01 35.19
C ASP A 877 23.64 -18.84 34.20
N ILE A 878 22.61 -18.89 33.35
CA ILE A 878 22.32 -17.81 32.39
C ILE A 878 20.90 -17.29 32.53
N SER A 879 20.73 -16.02 32.18
CA SER A 879 19.43 -15.40 31.98
C SER A 879 19.22 -15.15 30.49
N LEU A 880 18.16 -15.73 29.95
CA LEU A 880 17.64 -15.48 28.62
C LEU A 880 16.31 -14.75 28.75
N PHE A 881 15.87 -14.16 27.65
CA PHE A 881 14.52 -13.64 27.53
C PHE A 881 13.66 -14.54 26.64
N THR A 882 12.35 -14.56 26.89
CA THR A 882 11.40 -15.33 26.08
C THR A 882 11.60 -15.06 24.58
N GLY A 883 11.59 -16.11 23.77
CA GLY A 883 11.87 -16.09 22.33
C GLY A 883 13.35 -16.11 21.94
N GLN A 884 14.31 -15.96 22.87
CA GLN A 884 15.72 -16.29 22.60
C GLN A 884 15.90 -17.80 22.61
N VAL A 885 16.70 -18.34 21.70
CA VAL A 885 16.95 -19.78 21.62
C VAL A 885 18.12 -20.15 22.51
N TRP A 886 17.89 -21.04 23.46
CA TRP A 886 18.96 -21.63 24.28
C TRP A 886 19.87 -22.54 23.46
N LYS A 887 21.17 -22.50 23.75
CA LYS A 887 22.17 -23.42 23.20
C LYS A 887 23.13 -23.87 24.29
N PRO A 888 23.68 -25.10 24.23
CA PRO A 888 24.55 -25.63 25.27
C PRO A 888 25.82 -24.78 25.51
N GLU A 889 26.39 -24.17 24.46
CA GLU A 889 27.54 -23.28 24.61
C GLU A 889 27.27 -22.04 25.46
N LEU A 890 26.00 -21.67 25.70
CA LEU A 890 25.68 -20.49 26.50
C LEU A 890 25.93 -20.71 27.99
N ASN A 891 25.72 -21.92 28.53
CA ASN A 891 26.04 -22.22 29.93
C ASN A 891 27.42 -22.86 30.10
N PHE A 892 27.97 -23.50 29.05
CA PHE A 892 29.22 -24.22 29.13
C PHE A 892 30.41 -23.25 29.20
N ILE A 893 31.30 -23.42 30.18
CA ILE A 893 32.56 -22.66 30.27
C ILE A 893 33.66 -23.46 29.56
N ASP A 894 34.03 -24.58 30.16
CA ASP A 894 35.02 -25.52 29.67
C ASP A 894 34.87 -26.87 30.41
N ALA A 895 35.55 -27.88 29.89
CA ALA A 895 35.75 -29.14 30.59
C ALA A 895 37.22 -29.53 30.51
N VAL A 896 37.83 -29.81 31.65
CA VAL A 896 39.26 -30.09 31.79
C VAL A 896 39.45 -31.23 32.77
N LYS A 897 40.12 -32.31 32.35
CA LYS A 897 40.46 -33.44 33.22
C LYS A 897 41.52 -33.03 34.25
N GLN A 898 41.67 -33.82 35.31
CA GLN A 898 42.70 -33.59 36.34
C GLN A 898 44.14 -33.54 35.80
N ASP A 899 44.41 -34.13 34.63
CA ASP A 899 45.72 -34.08 33.97
C ASP A 899 45.92 -32.83 33.07
N GLY A 900 44.93 -31.92 33.04
CA GLY A 900 44.94 -30.71 32.23
C GLY A 900 44.40 -30.88 30.80
N THR A 901 43.95 -32.08 30.42
CA THR A 901 43.41 -32.33 29.07
C THR A 901 42.02 -31.69 28.92
N SER A 902 41.86 -30.82 27.91
CA SER A 902 40.55 -30.24 27.57
C SER A 902 39.64 -31.26 26.89
N VAL A 903 38.36 -31.25 27.27
CA VAL A 903 37.29 -32.03 26.66
C VAL A 903 36.35 -31.05 25.94
N PRO A 904 36.23 -31.12 24.60
CA PRO A 904 35.40 -30.18 23.85
C PRO A 904 33.91 -30.48 24.07
N LEU A 905 33.05 -29.44 24.05
CA LEU A 905 31.58 -29.54 24.18
C LEU A 905 30.96 -30.60 23.25
N SER A 906 31.55 -30.84 22.08
CA SER A 906 31.12 -31.87 21.13
C SER A 906 31.18 -33.30 21.69
N GLU A 907 32.10 -33.58 22.63
CA GLU A 907 32.27 -34.90 23.28
C GLU A 907 31.36 -35.11 24.50
N LEU A 908 30.71 -34.05 24.99
CA LEU A 908 29.84 -34.13 26.16
C LEU A 908 28.42 -34.53 25.74
N THR A 909 27.76 -35.32 26.59
CA THR A 909 26.30 -35.50 26.57
C THR A 909 25.65 -34.50 27.50
N TRP A 910 24.41 -34.10 27.23
CA TRP A 910 23.68 -33.19 28.12
C TRP A 910 22.18 -33.48 28.16
N THR A 911 21.56 -33.16 29.28
CA THR A 911 20.10 -33.20 29.47
C THR A 911 19.61 -31.86 30.00
N VAL A 912 18.44 -31.42 29.55
CA VAL A 912 17.75 -30.24 30.05
C VAL A 912 16.45 -30.71 30.71
N THR A 913 16.27 -30.36 31.98
CA THR A 913 15.07 -30.69 32.74
C THR A 913 14.26 -29.45 33.10
N ASP A 914 12.93 -29.57 33.08
CA ASP A 914 12.04 -28.56 33.65
C ASP A 914 12.14 -28.51 35.19
N GLU A 915 11.37 -27.62 35.82
CA GLU A 915 11.32 -27.44 37.28
C GLU A 915 10.85 -28.70 38.04
N ASN A 916 10.17 -29.62 37.35
CA ASN A 916 9.70 -30.90 37.90
C ASN A 916 10.71 -32.04 37.66
N GLY A 917 11.85 -31.76 37.04
CA GLY A 917 12.89 -32.76 36.71
C GLY A 917 12.58 -33.60 35.47
N LYS A 918 11.55 -33.25 34.68
CA LYS A 918 11.25 -33.93 33.42
C LYS A 918 12.23 -33.48 32.34
N ILE A 919 12.86 -34.44 31.65
CA ILE A 919 13.72 -34.15 30.50
C ILE A 919 12.87 -33.56 29.36
N VAL A 920 13.21 -32.34 28.94
CA VAL A 920 12.57 -31.63 27.82
C VAL A 920 13.43 -31.64 26.57
N SER A 921 14.75 -31.72 26.72
CA SER A 921 15.71 -31.86 25.62
C SER A 921 16.96 -32.60 26.08
N GLU A 922 17.60 -33.37 25.21
CA GLU A 922 18.86 -34.06 25.51
C GLU A 922 19.73 -34.28 24.27
N LYS A 923 21.05 -34.40 24.46
CA LYS A 923 22.02 -34.85 23.46
C LYS A 923 22.66 -36.15 23.91
N ASP A 924 22.51 -37.19 23.10
CA ASP A 924 23.10 -38.50 23.35
C ASP A 924 24.57 -38.60 22.93
N LYS A 925 25.20 -39.73 23.24
CA LYS A 925 26.61 -40.03 22.92
C LYS A 925 26.93 -40.08 21.42
N ASN A 926 25.90 -40.23 20.57
CA ASN A 926 26.05 -40.23 19.11
C ASN A 926 25.90 -38.82 18.54
N GLY A 927 25.65 -37.81 19.39
CA GLY A 927 25.42 -36.42 19.00
C GLY A 927 24.00 -36.13 18.54
N ILE A 928 23.06 -37.06 18.72
CA ILE A 928 21.66 -36.86 18.37
C ILE A 928 21.01 -36.03 19.47
N VAL A 929 20.38 -34.93 19.07
CA VAL A 929 19.56 -34.08 19.95
C VAL A 929 18.10 -34.49 19.81
N THR A 930 17.41 -34.72 20.92
CA THR A 930 15.97 -34.98 20.99
C THR A 930 15.29 -33.96 21.90
N GLY A 931 14.06 -33.56 21.56
CA GLY A 931 13.30 -32.55 22.31
C GLY A 931 13.85 -31.13 22.18
N ASP A 932 13.08 -30.16 22.67
CA ASP A 932 13.37 -28.73 22.55
C ASP A 932 13.17 -28.02 23.89
N VAL A 933 13.94 -26.97 24.13
CA VAL A 933 13.76 -26.09 25.29
C VAL A 933 12.74 -25.02 24.94
N ASP A 934 11.52 -25.13 25.48
CA ASP A 934 10.48 -24.11 25.28
C ASP A 934 10.96 -22.76 25.81
N ASN A 935 10.91 -21.76 24.96
CA ASN A 935 11.34 -20.39 25.25
C ASN A 935 10.19 -19.39 25.16
N THR A 936 8.95 -19.86 25.04
CA THR A 936 7.79 -18.98 24.83
C THR A 936 7.27 -18.35 26.12
N GLN A 937 7.55 -18.98 27.27
CA GLN A 937 7.06 -18.55 28.59
C GLN A 937 8.20 -18.33 29.58
N PRO A 938 8.02 -17.44 30.58
CA PRO A 938 8.95 -17.33 31.69
C PRO A 938 8.97 -18.63 32.51
N THR A 939 10.16 -19.20 32.70
CA THR A 939 10.35 -20.48 33.41
C THR A 939 11.83 -20.71 33.73
N THR A 940 12.14 -21.71 34.56
CA THR A 940 13.51 -22.13 34.82
C THR A 940 13.76 -23.56 34.35
N TYR A 941 14.86 -23.78 33.63
CA TYR A 941 15.38 -25.12 33.32
C TYR A 941 16.70 -25.38 34.03
N THR A 942 17.09 -26.65 34.10
CA THR A 942 18.42 -27.08 34.53
C THR A 942 19.07 -27.87 33.40
N VAL A 943 20.23 -27.43 32.91
CA VAL A 943 21.07 -28.24 32.03
C VAL A 943 22.08 -29.02 32.86
N THR A 944 22.31 -30.29 32.52
CA THR A 944 23.34 -31.14 33.11
C THR A 944 24.21 -31.72 32.01
N TYR A 945 25.48 -31.35 32.00
CA TYR A 945 26.52 -31.88 31.13
C TYR A 945 27.17 -33.10 31.76
N THR A 946 27.55 -34.09 30.94
CA THR A 946 28.14 -35.35 31.40
C THR A 946 29.27 -35.82 30.49
N TYR A 947 30.33 -36.36 31.11
CA TYR A 947 31.44 -37.03 30.44
C TYR A 947 31.93 -38.21 31.28
N GLY A 948 31.62 -39.43 30.85
CA GLY A 948 31.90 -40.62 31.66
C GLY A 948 31.11 -40.61 32.97
N ALA A 949 31.81 -40.58 34.10
CA ALA A 949 31.20 -40.48 35.44
C ALA A 949 31.10 -39.03 35.96
N GLU A 950 31.70 -38.08 35.25
CA GLU A 950 31.75 -36.66 35.63
C GLU A 950 30.50 -35.93 35.14
N SER A 951 30.03 -34.97 35.93
CA SER A 951 28.85 -34.15 35.60
C SER A 951 29.00 -32.72 36.11
N GLY A 952 28.47 -31.75 35.36
CA GLY A 952 28.30 -30.36 35.81
C GLY A 952 26.95 -29.81 35.37
N SER A 953 26.28 -29.03 36.23
CA SER A 953 24.93 -28.52 35.96
C SER A 953 24.84 -27.01 36.12
N ALA A 954 23.90 -26.39 35.40
CA ALA A 954 23.62 -24.96 35.47
C ALA A 954 22.13 -24.66 35.19
N LYS A 955 21.67 -23.50 35.64
CA LYS A 955 20.31 -22.99 35.43
C LYS A 955 20.19 -22.17 34.15
N ILE A 956 19.02 -22.28 33.52
CA ILE A 956 18.59 -21.45 32.41
C ILE A 956 17.34 -20.71 32.87
N TYR A 957 17.46 -19.42 33.11
CA TYR A 957 16.34 -18.57 33.50
C TYR A 957 15.75 -17.92 32.26
N TYR A 958 14.50 -18.23 31.90
CA TYR A 958 13.76 -17.47 30.91
C TYR A 958 12.97 -16.37 31.61
N ASN A 959 13.41 -15.14 31.39
CA ASN A 959 12.76 -13.94 31.87
C ASN A 959 11.83 -13.36 30.80
N GLN A 960 10.81 -12.64 31.21
CA GLN A 960 9.94 -11.92 30.28
C GLN A 960 10.68 -10.70 29.69
N ARG A 961 10.72 -10.53 28.35
CA ARG A 961 11.38 -9.39 27.67
C ARG A 961 10.87 -8.03 28.17
N LEU A 962 9.55 -7.88 28.12
CA LEU A 962 8.72 -6.74 28.56
C LEU A 962 7.34 -7.31 28.85
N ALA A 963 6.67 -6.85 29.92
CA ALA A 963 5.29 -7.23 30.21
C ALA A 963 4.34 -6.56 29.21
N ALA A 964 4.20 -7.13 28.01
CA ALA A 964 3.03 -6.89 27.18
C ALA A 964 1.93 -7.79 27.75
N SER A 965 1.10 -7.23 28.64
CA SER A 965 -0.12 -7.93 29.06
C SER A 965 -1.06 -7.91 27.87
N TYR A 966 -1.28 -9.07 27.25
CA TYR A 966 -2.44 -9.22 26.39
C TYR A 966 -3.51 -10.02 27.11
N ALA A 967 -4.75 -9.62 26.92
CA ALA A 967 -5.90 -10.35 27.45
C ALA A 967 -6.90 -10.51 26.31
N LEU A 968 -7.04 -11.74 25.83
CA LEU A 968 -8.17 -12.12 25.01
C LEU A 968 -9.32 -12.50 25.94
N VAL A 969 -10.36 -11.67 26.00
CA VAL A 969 -11.54 -11.93 26.83
C VAL A 969 -12.79 -11.93 25.98
N GLY A 970 -13.65 -12.91 26.21
CA GLY A 970 -14.88 -13.09 25.45
C GLY A 970 -15.46 -14.47 25.61
N THR A 971 -16.78 -14.59 25.48
CA THR A 971 -17.46 -15.88 25.43
C THR A 971 -18.62 -15.81 24.44
N GLN A 972 -18.80 -16.87 23.67
CA GLN A 972 -19.96 -17.06 22.82
C GLN A 972 -20.65 -18.36 23.20
N THR A 973 -21.98 -18.32 23.31
CA THR A 973 -22.82 -19.50 23.51
C THR A 973 -23.81 -19.62 22.36
N THR A 974 -23.93 -20.80 21.76
CA THR A 974 -24.85 -21.08 20.66
C THR A 974 -25.33 -22.53 20.70
N THR A 975 -26.45 -22.81 20.04
CA THR A 975 -27.04 -24.15 19.98
C THR A 975 -26.47 -24.92 18.79
N ALA A 976 -25.81 -26.05 19.04
CA ALA A 976 -25.30 -26.92 17.98
C ALA A 976 -26.47 -27.57 17.20
N THR A 977 -26.54 -27.30 15.90
CA THR A 977 -27.59 -27.83 14.98
C THR A 977 -27.08 -28.93 14.06
N GLY A 978 -25.80 -29.32 14.17
CA GLY A 978 -25.12 -30.22 13.23
C GLY A 978 -24.58 -29.54 11.97
N GLN A 979 -24.67 -28.20 11.88
CA GLN A 979 -23.99 -27.35 10.90
C GLN A 979 -22.83 -26.59 11.57
N PRO A 980 -21.84 -26.09 10.81
CA PRO A 980 -20.77 -25.26 11.36
C PRO A 980 -21.28 -24.07 12.16
N ILE A 981 -20.76 -23.92 13.37
CA ILE A 981 -21.04 -22.81 14.27
C ILE A 981 -20.38 -21.54 13.73
N THR A 982 -21.16 -20.49 13.50
CA THR A 982 -20.63 -19.16 13.19
C THR A 982 -20.05 -18.53 14.44
N VAL A 983 -18.75 -18.24 14.44
CA VAL A 983 -18.08 -17.51 15.52
C VAL A 983 -18.26 -16.00 15.32
N ASP A 984 -18.82 -15.31 16.31
CA ASP A 984 -18.92 -13.84 16.34
C ASP A 984 -17.70 -13.25 17.02
N THR A 985 -16.72 -12.77 16.24
CA THR A 985 -15.48 -12.20 16.78
C THR A 985 -15.69 -10.96 17.63
N LYS A 986 -16.86 -10.31 17.55
CA LYS A 986 -17.21 -9.15 18.41
C LYS A 986 -17.48 -9.55 19.86
N GLN A 987 -17.72 -10.82 20.13
CA GLN A 987 -17.83 -11.35 21.50
C GLN A 987 -16.47 -11.47 22.17
N PHE A 988 -15.38 -11.33 21.42
CA PHE A 988 -14.01 -11.40 21.89
C PHE A 988 -13.37 -10.02 21.79
N SER A 989 -12.48 -9.71 22.72
CA SER A 989 -11.70 -8.47 22.73
C SER A 989 -10.27 -8.78 23.14
N LEU A 990 -9.31 -8.23 22.41
CA LEU A 990 -7.89 -8.33 22.71
C LEU A 990 -7.43 -6.99 23.28
N SER A 991 -7.07 -6.97 24.56
CA SER A 991 -6.31 -5.87 25.15
C SER A 991 -4.83 -6.13 24.94
N LEU A 992 -4.03 -5.12 24.59
CA LEU A 992 -2.56 -5.23 24.40
C LEU A 992 -1.76 -4.42 25.44
N GLY A 993 -2.34 -4.18 26.63
CA GLY A 993 -1.74 -3.36 27.67
C GLY A 993 -1.92 -1.86 27.42
N GLU A 994 -1.41 -1.01 28.31
CA GLU A 994 -1.66 0.43 28.22
C GLU A 994 -1.04 1.06 26.95
N GLY A 995 -1.89 1.69 26.14
CA GLY A 995 -1.47 2.51 24.99
C GLY A 995 -1.54 1.86 23.61
N PHE A 996 -1.88 0.56 23.51
CA PHE A 996 -2.00 -0.15 22.24
C PHE A 996 -3.46 -0.52 21.92
N ASP A 997 -3.96 -0.07 20.77
CA ASP A 997 -5.26 -0.49 20.22
C ASP A 997 -5.05 -1.74 19.35
N ALA A 998 -5.64 -2.87 19.75
CA ALA A 998 -5.56 -4.12 19.00
C ALA A 998 -6.42 -4.12 17.72
N GLY A 999 -7.25 -3.09 17.51
CA GLY A 999 -8.24 -3.07 16.46
C GLY A 999 -9.34 -4.12 16.66
N THR A 1000 -10.10 -4.41 15.60
CA THR A 1000 -11.17 -5.41 15.64
C THR A 1000 -10.63 -6.80 15.34
N LEU A 1001 -10.87 -7.76 16.24
CA LEU A 1001 -10.47 -9.16 16.07
C LEU A 1001 -11.09 -9.80 14.84
N GLN A 1002 -10.27 -10.55 14.12
CA GLN A 1002 -10.60 -11.38 12.98
C GLN A 1002 -10.66 -12.85 13.40
N LEU A 1003 -11.43 -13.68 12.68
CA LEU A 1003 -11.48 -15.11 12.98
C LEU A 1003 -10.11 -15.79 12.80
N SER A 1004 -9.28 -15.27 11.88
CA SER A 1004 -7.89 -15.67 11.67
C SER A 1004 -6.95 -15.34 12.83
N ASP A 1005 -7.35 -14.42 13.73
CA ASP A 1005 -6.56 -14.03 14.89
C ASP A 1005 -6.79 -14.98 16.08
N LEU A 1006 -7.78 -15.88 15.97
CA LEU A 1006 -8.25 -16.76 17.02
C LEU A 1006 -7.99 -18.22 16.65
N ASN A 1007 -7.35 -18.96 17.56
CA ASN A 1007 -7.26 -20.41 17.46
C ASN A 1007 -8.31 -21.03 18.39
N PHE A 1008 -8.97 -22.10 17.97
CA PHE A 1008 -9.94 -22.80 18.81
C PHE A 1008 -9.38 -24.15 19.20
N PHE A 1009 -9.63 -24.57 20.43
CA PHE A 1009 -9.17 -25.85 20.95
C PHE A 1009 -10.35 -26.62 21.55
N ASP A 1010 -10.44 -27.91 21.26
CA ASP A 1010 -11.43 -28.80 21.88
C ASP A 1010 -11.14 -29.04 23.37
N ALA A 1011 -12.02 -29.76 24.06
CA ALA A 1011 -11.86 -30.09 25.47
C ALA A 1011 -10.60 -30.93 25.78
N ASN A 1012 -9.96 -31.52 24.77
CA ASN A 1012 -8.70 -32.26 24.90
C ASN A 1012 -7.47 -31.41 24.56
N GLY A 1013 -7.65 -30.13 24.22
CA GLY A 1013 -6.59 -29.22 23.82
C GLY A 1013 -6.13 -29.36 22.36
N ASN A 1014 -6.84 -30.11 21.52
CA ASN A 1014 -6.51 -30.20 20.10
C ASN A 1014 -7.03 -28.97 19.37
N GLN A 1015 -6.20 -28.38 18.49
CA GLN A 1015 -6.63 -27.26 17.65
C GLN A 1015 -7.71 -27.72 16.65
N VAL A 1016 -8.78 -26.94 16.56
CA VAL A 1016 -9.91 -27.16 15.64
C VAL A 1016 -10.11 -25.90 14.81
N ALA A 1017 -10.35 -26.06 13.51
CA ALA A 1017 -10.66 -24.91 12.66
C ALA A 1017 -12.00 -24.28 13.09
N ALA A 1018 -12.05 -22.95 13.15
CA ALA A 1018 -13.22 -22.22 13.62
C ALA A 1018 -14.49 -22.50 12.79
N ASP A 1019 -14.32 -22.77 11.49
CA ASP A 1019 -15.37 -23.14 10.54
C ASP A 1019 -15.73 -24.65 10.56
N ALA A 1020 -15.06 -25.45 11.40
CA ALA A 1020 -15.33 -26.88 11.59
C ALA A 1020 -16.01 -27.20 12.93
N LEU A 1021 -16.33 -26.19 13.74
CA LEU A 1021 -17.01 -26.33 15.03
C LEU A 1021 -18.46 -26.79 14.81
N THR A 1022 -18.73 -28.10 14.84
CA THR A 1022 -20.06 -28.69 14.52
C THR A 1022 -20.68 -29.46 15.69
N ALA A 1023 -19.88 -29.81 16.70
CA ALA A 1023 -20.29 -30.66 17.82
C ALA A 1023 -20.65 -29.82 19.07
N THR A 1024 -21.55 -30.36 19.89
CA THR A 1024 -21.83 -29.80 21.22
C THR A 1024 -20.59 -29.96 22.10
N GLY A 1025 -20.04 -28.85 22.59
CA GLY A 1025 -18.86 -28.86 23.47
C GLY A 1025 -18.46 -27.46 23.94
N VAL A 1026 -17.54 -27.41 24.89
CA VAL A 1026 -16.84 -26.18 25.29
C VAL A 1026 -15.53 -26.15 24.52
N TYR A 1027 -15.30 -25.05 23.82
CA TYR A 1027 -14.07 -24.80 23.07
C TYR A 1027 -13.35 -23.62 23.71
N THR A 1028 -12.05 -23.74 23.93
CA THR A 1028 -11.21 -22.64 24.41
C THR A 1028 -10.64 -21.88 23.22
N VAL A 1029 -10.54 -20.56 23.34
CA VAL A 1029 -10.03 -19.63 22.31
C VAL A 1029 -8.71 -19.04 22.74
#